data_AF-A0A7T4C2D3-F1
#
_entry.id   AF-A0A7T4C2D3-F1
#
_cell.length_a   1.000
_cell.length_b   1.000
_cell.length_c   1.000
_cell.angle_alpha   90.00
_cell.angle_beta   90.00
_cell.angle_gamma   90.00
#
_symmetry.space_group_name_H-M   'P 1'
#
loop_
_entity.id
_entity.type
_entity.pdbx_description
1 polymer ?
#
loop_
_entity_poly.entity_id
_entity_poly.type
_entity_poly.pdbx_seq_one_letter_code
_entity_poly.pdbx_strand_id
1 'polypeptide(L)'
;MDNPLIDWREQLRKEDERAANVLRSGRAMRRDRLKRAQVQIERRALDALLQHLPGLFKEPADVRGFEYLWPLAMSTLTGKYRRQSEFKAGLRAILLCLQQGNTSGYWQLPLPTIPLTVLRRPLPYTEKWFDKAQRCSQALLNWHRQIEARDTSLIEAEDLLADILHSAVFYCGVHQTAILHALMLAIAERRRLCTNGSVVWLPLTLESKALATNAHDRAGKGVTELQIFLSLPTLGLVQRWYRRRGKTFELAVELDTFSLWAQRHLTAPLRGIKEFCQGASLVTGGQAGVRWPQILTHVASGALHSVPLPHEHWLSLHHPTVADGHQVVCLAQEASTGLVDNLTAGSSKRRRYHGEDHPYSSLLARLRTVLAEKESATRKQTKASCLAGLNRLRNEQTLSKSEQILVGWLHQCIAKNKNKPSTLRSYLSRGGQQWLVRCFDHDLGLWDGDRFLSCYRALLEEYGGTSNLVVDPALSGAVERTDLERSSSAEPESSSSEAPVSQKNAVSYMAARLTSLHSYAVASYHLAPLPEELVPRERQRPHVRATYLSEPLFRQLLRGMERMTHTSSSYRECLSALYIVAYRAGLRLSEIQKLRLKDIERSPECWLYIRDTRLDDGKSDSATRKIPLGVLLTPEERTRLDAYLSGLWPRKAKNANALAFPSQSGWLIPMSDEEIRGPLTSILRQVGGKYYTFHHLRHTALSRLQLLLHHEALALHSLPGWAHFLPWSAAQCTAIYQTITHSSTQGDYWALAQFAGHQSPETTLHSYLHFTHWVNAACLLQAKYDWSLSLRHHFTGLSRAKLTQNDWLEGPLTWQRCREALLQSLSPYLQQVSWVLMECAPYPPLVKHKLDFDAALELIARFARHEDITDQLNRYQLTPAMVDELVEKIHLLKAFKTQRGAQRLLYSTSHHLNLLPGALRSHKEQVELRKVVKLARQVYREQRAAFIEWIGYLLVRSNTRNTGIPFTDPQMLQAFLSVTVLLLPATRIAIEVRCGAKRSEKSPWREVISRYRVKSEFIEKSGANRALLRIIHPDEAGICQRSTERQQNADTVKPMARYSTPLLRTVAYVVALKVMSIQELVSLGNKKKADFARQTARELTD
;
A
#
# COMPACT_ATOMS: atom_id res chain seq x y z
N MET A 1 3.62 13.33 -35.30
CA MET A 1 4.05 13.38 -33.89
C MET A 1 5.33 14.14 -33.93
N ASP A 2 5.39 15.29 -33.26
CA ASP A 2 6.46 16.25 -33.47
C ASP A 2 7.55 16.04 -32.42
N ASN A 3 8.81 16.27 -32.79
CA ASN A 3 9.95 16.04 -31.90
C ASN A 3 10.06 17.19 -30.87
N PRO A 4 9.82 16.95 -29.57
CA PRO A 4 9.78 18.02 -28.57
C PRO A 4 11.14 18.71 -28.36
N LEU A 5 12.26 18.08 -28.74
CA LEU A 5 13.57 18.71 -28.70
C LEU A 5 13.77 19.72 -29.83
N ILE A 6 13.20 19.46 -31.01
CA ILE A 6 13.23 20.39 -32.15
C ILE A 6 12.34 21.59 -31.83
N ASP A 7 11.17 21.37 -31.24
CA ASP A 7 10.28 22.43 -30.78
C ASP A 7 10.95 23.31 -29.71
N TRP A 8 11.62 22.70 -28.73
CA TRP A 8 12.34 23.43 -27.69
C TRP A 8 13.49 24.27 -28.27
N ARG A 9 14.22 23.74 -29.26
CA ARG A 9 15.28 24.49 -29.98
C ARG A 9 14.71 25.70 -30.72
N GLU A 10 13.60 25.53 -31.44
CA GLU A 10 12.94 26.63 -32.15
C GLU A 10 12.33 27.66 -31.19
N GLN A 11 11.80 27.23 -30.05
CA GLN A 11 11.30 28.12 -29.01
C GLN A 11 12.40 29.00 -28.44
N LEU A 12 13.57 28.43 -28.12
CA LEU A 12 14.71 29.20 -27.60
C LEU A 12 15.23 30.19 -28.64
N ARG A 13 15.30 29.78 -29.92
CA ARG A 13 15.67 30.67 -31.02
C ARG A 13 14.73 31.88 -31.16
N LYS A 14 13.41 31.66 -31.10
CA LYS A 14 12.40 32.74 -31.14
C LYS A 14 12.48 33.67 -29.93
N GLU A 15 12.84 33.16 -28.76
CA GLU A 15 13.04 33.98 -27.56
C GLU A 15 14.32 34.84 -27.65
N ASP A 16 15.38 34.34 -28.28
CA ASP A 16 16.60 35.12 -28.58
C ASP A 16 16.31 36.26 -29.58
N GLU A 17 15.57 35.97 -30.65
CA GLU A 17 15.13 36.97 -31.66
C GLU A 17 14.23 38.05 -31.02
N ARG A 18 13.34 37.67 -30.09
CA ARG A 18 12.51 38.62 -29.34
C ARG A 18 13.31 39.47 -28.36
N ALA A 19 14.35 38.91 -27.72
CA ALA A 19 15.17 39.63 -26.75
C ALA A 19 16.04 40.73 -27.39
N ALA A 20 16.37 40.59 -28.68
CA ALA A 20 17.11 41.58 -29.46
C ALA A 20 16.31 42.87 -29.76
N ASN A 21 14.96 42.81 -29.70
CA ASN A 21 14.08 43.87 -30.23
C ASN A 21 13.28 44.65 -29.17
N VAL A 22 13.68 44.67 -27.89
CA VAL A 22 12.87 45.29 -26.82
C VAL A 22 13.70 46.15 -25.86
N LEU A 23 13.49 47.48 -25.91
CA LEU A 23 13.87 48.46 -24.88
C LEU A 23 12.67 48.73 -23.96
N ARG A 24 12.76 48.35 -22.67
CA ARG A 24 11.70 48.62 -21.66
C ARG A 24 12.30 48.93 -20.28
N SER A 25 11.64 49.78 -19.50
CA SER A 25 12.06 50.23 -18.15
C SER A 25 11.25 49.61 -17.00
N GLY A 26 11.80 49.60 -15.78
CA GLY A 26 11.07 49.29 -14.52
C GLY A 26 10.93 47.80 -14.14
N ARG A 27 9.84 47.42 -13.44
CA ARG A 27 9.56 46.03 -12.96
C ARG A 27 9.56 45.00 -14.11
N ALA A 28 9.18 45.43 -15.31
CA ALA A 28 9.25 44.63 -16.52
C ALA A 28 10.69 44.20 -16.84
N MET A 29 11.68 45.09 -16.67
CA MET A 29 13.10 44.81 -16.89
C MET A 29 13.63 43.73 -15.94
N ARG A 30 13.22 43.71 -14.67
CA ARG A 30 13.64 42.68 -13.70
C ARG A 30 13.08 41.29 -14.07
N ARG A 31 11.82 41.23 -14.52
CA ARG A 31 11.20 39.99 -15.00
C ARG A 31 11.85 39.50 -16.29
N ASP A 32 12.17 40.41 -17.21
CA ASP A 32 12.87 40.11 -18.46
C ASP A 32 14.29 39.62 -18.20
N ARG A 33 15.02 40.26 -17.27
CA ARG A 33 16.38 39.84 -16.86
C ARG A 33 16.39 38.42 -16.30
N LEU A 34 15.40 38.07 -15.48
CA LEU A 34 15.23 36.70 -14.95
C LEU A 34 14.89 35.71 -16.07
N LYS A 35 14.02 36.10 -17.02
CA LYS A 35 13.66 35.27 -18.18
C LYS A 35 14.86 35.03 -19.10
N ARG A 36 15.66 36.07 -19.39
CA ARG A 36 16.90 35.98 -20.17
C ARG A 36 17.94 35.10 -19.51
N ALA A 37 18.12 35.23 -18.19
CA ALA A 37 19.01 34.34 -17.44
C ALA A 37 18.55 32.87 -17.55
N GLN A 38 17.24 32.62 -17.48
CA GLN A 38 16.68 31.27 -17.66
C GLN A 38 16.88 30.73 -19.08
N VAL A 39 16.63 31.54 -20.12
CA VAL A 39 16.84 31.17 -21.53
C VAL A 39 18.32 30.83 -21.79
N GLN A 40 19.26 31.61 -21.24
CA GLN A 40 20.70 31.30 -21.36
C GLN A 40 21.08 29.99 -20.68
N ILE A 41 20.47 29.67 -19.53
CA ILE A 41 20.65 28.38 -18.87
C ILE A 41 20.15 27.27 -19.78
N GLU A 42 18.93 27.37 -20.30
CA GLU A 42 18.35 26.35 -21.18
C GLU A 42 19.16 26.16 -22.47
N ARG A 43 19.72 27.23 -23.04
CA ARG A 43 20.58 27.17 -24.22
C ARG A 43 21.88 26.40 -23.97
N ARG A 44 22.59 26.69 -22.88
CA ARG A 44 23.79 25.92 -22.49
C ARG A 44 23.47 24.44 -22.28
N ALA A 45 22.27 24.14 -21.79
CA ALA A 45 21.78 22.78 -21.60
C ALA A 45 21.54 22.08 -22.95
N LEU A 46 20.85 22.76 -23.87
CA LEU A 46 20.61 22.30 -25.22
C LEU A 46 21.92 22.05 -25.99
N ASP A 47 22.92 22.93 -25.86
CA ASP A 47 24.21 22.78 -26.52
C ASP A 47 24.96 21.52 -26.03
N ALA A 48 24.87 21.19 -24.74
CA ALA A 48 25.48 19.97 -24.19
C ALA A 48 24.81 18.69 -24.75
N LEU A 49 23.49 18.73 -24.94
CA LEU A 49 22.75 17.65 -25.61
C LEU A 49 23.14 17.53 -27.08
N LEU A 50 23.18 18.62 -27.83
CA LEU A 50 23.52 18.61 -29.25
C LEU A 50 24.93 18.06 -29.50
N GLN A 51 25.87 18.34 -28.60
CA GLN A 51 27.25 17.89 -28.72
C GLN A 51 27.42 16.37 -28.60
N HIS A 52 26.66 15.71 -27.73
CA HIS A 52 26.85 14.29 -27.42
C HIS A 52 25.70 13.39 -27.88
N LEU A 53 24.51 13.95 -28.10
CA LEU A 53 23.29 13.26 -28.52
C LEU A 53 22.62 13.96 -29.73
N PRO A 54 23.35 14.28 -30.82
CA PRO A 54 22.77 14.94 -31.99
C PRO A 54 21.73 14.07 -32.70
N GLY A 55 21.81 12.74 -32.56
CA GLY A 55 20.85 11.79 -33.11
C GLY A 55 19.40 12.00 -32.64
N LEU A 56 19.22 12.55 -31.43
CA LEU A 56 17.89 12.83 -30.87
C LEU A 56 17.14 13.97 -31.59
N PHE A 57 17.85 14.78 -32.39
CA PHE A 57 17.29 15.90 -33.15
C PHE A 57 16.99 15.56 -34.61
N LYS A 58 17.11 14.28 -35.01
CA LYS A 58 16.76 13.80 -36.34
C LYS A 58 15.28 13.40 -36.40
N GLU A 59 14.73 13.31 -37.62
CA GLU A 59 13.41 12.76 -37.87
C GLU A 59 13.54 11.57 -38.85
N PRO A 60 13.33 10.32 -38.40
CA PRO A 60 13.05 9.90 -37.01
C PRO A 60 14.29 10.00 -36.10
N ALA A 61 14.07 10.19 -34.80
CA ALA A 61 15.16 10.33 -33.84
C ALA A 61 15.97 9.04 -33.69
N ASP A 62 17.30 9.17 -33.70
CA ASP A 62 18.22 8.06 -33.42
C ASP A 62 18.52 8.00 -31.92
N VAL A 63 17.96 6.97 -31.27
CA VAL A 63 18.07 6.75 -29.82
C VAL A 63 19.14 5.71 -29.45
N ARG A 64 19.83 5.13 -30.44
CA ARG A 64 20.81 4.07 -30.21
C ARG A 64 22.01 4.64 -29.44
N GLY A 65 22.47 3.90 -28.43
CA GLY A 65 23.62 4.30 -27.61
C GLY A 65 23.32 5.39 -26.57
N PHE A 66 22.05 5.76 -26.34
CA PHE A 66 21.68 6.76 -25.33
C PHE A 66 22.29 6.49 -23.95
N GLU A 67 22.24 5.24 -23.46
CA GLU A 67 22.79 4.88 -22.14
C GLU A 67 24.29 5.13 -22.02
N TYR A 68 25.04 5.00 -23.12
CA TYR A 68 26.48 5.26 -23.16
C TYR A 68 26.77 6.76 -23.33
N LEU A 69 26.01 7.46 -24.17
CA LEU A 69 26.25 8.87 -24.51
C LEU A 69 25.70 9.85 -23.46
N TRP A 70 24.67 9.44 -22.70
CA TRP A 70 24.06 10.26 -21.66
C TRP A 70 25.03 10.66 -20.54
N PRO A 71 25.84 9.75 -19.96
CA PRO A 71 26.89 10.13 -19.00
C PRO A 71 27.88 11.17 -19.53
N LEU A 72 28.28 11.08 -20.81
CA LEU A 72 29.17 12.08 -21.43
C LEU A 72 28.48 13.44 -21.56
N ALA A 73 27.21 13.46 -21.99
CA ALA A 73 26.40 14.67 -22.05
C ALA A 73 26.28 15.34 -20.67
N MET A 74 26.10 14.55 -19.61
CA MET A 74 26.00 15.05 -18.23
C MET A 74 27.33 15.57 -17.68
N SER A 75 28.45 14.93 -18.02
CA SER A 75 29.79 15.41 -17.67
C SER A 75 30.04 16.80 -18.28
N THR A 76 29.79 16.95 -19.58
CA THR A 76 29.90 18.23 -20.30
C THR A 76 28.93 19.28 -19.77
N LEU A 77 27.68 18.89 -19.47
CA LEU A 77 26.69 19.79 -18.88
C LEU A 77 27.16 20.33 -17.52
N THR A 78 27.78 19.50 -16.69
CA THR A 78 28.30 19.88 -15.38
C THR A 78 29.39 20.94 -15.49
N GLY A 79 30.28 20.83 -16.49
CA GLY A 79 31.33 21.82 -16.77
C GLY A 79 30.83 23.16 -17.33
N LYS A 80 29.61 23.23 -17.88
CA LYS A 80 29.05 24.45 -18.48
C LYS A 80 28.45 25.45 -17.49
N TYR A 81 28.28 25.09 -16.21
CA TYR A 81 27.69 25.98 -15.19
C TYR A 81 28.63 26.21 -14.01
N ARG A 82 28.72 27.47 -13.58
CA ARG A 82 29.47 27.84 -12.36
C ARG A 82 28.66 27.61 -11.08
N ARG A 83 27.33 27.70 -11.16
CA ARG A 83 26.42 27.55 -10.00
C ARG A 83 25.62 26.27 -10.11
N GLN A 84 25.51 25.56 -8.99
CA GLN A 84 24.76 24.31 -8.90
C GLN A 84 23.25 24.49 -9.19
N SER A 85 22.68 25.66 -8.86
CA SER A 85 21.28 25.99 -9.15
C SER A 85 21.01 26.11 -10.65
N GLU A 86 21.94 26.70 -11.40
CA GLU A 86 21.87 26.85 -12.86
C GLU A 86 22.01 25.49 -13.55
N PHE A 87 22.95 24.66 -13.09
CA PHE A 87 23.08 23.27 -13.54
C PHE A 87 21.77 22.50 -13.33
N LYS A 88 21.16 22.57 -12.14
CA LYS A 88 19.88 21.89 -11.84
C LYS A 88 18.75 22.39 -12.72
N ALA A 89 18.69 23.69 -12.98
CA ALA A 89 17.68 24.29 -13.86
C ALA A 89 17.86 23.83 -15.32
N GLY A 90 19.09 23.82 -15.83
CA GLY A 90 19.41 23.31 -17.17
C GLY A 90 19.12 21.82 -17.32
N LEU A 91 19.55 20.99 -16.36
CA LEU A 91 19.25 19.56 -16.33
C LEU A 91 17.74 19.28 -16.28
N ARG A 92 16.99 20.06 -15.49
CA ARG A 92 15.53 19.95 -15.42
C ARG A 92 14.88 20.24 -16.77
N ALA A 93 15.33 21.26 -17.50
CA ALA A 93 14.79 21.60 -18.81
C ALA A 93 15.00 20.46 -19.83
N ILE A 94 16.19 19.88 -19.85
CA ILE A 94 16.52 18.68 -20.65
C ILE A 94 15.56 17.53 -20.33
N LEU A 95 15.46 17.18 -19.04
CA LEU A 95 14.68 16.02 -18.61
C LEU A 95 13.18 16.20 -18.87
N LEU A 96 12.65 17.41 -18.76
CA LEU A 96 11.27 17.71 -19.10
C LEU A 96 10.98 17.47 -20.58
N CYS A 97 11.85 17.94 -21.48
CA CYS A 97 11.68 17.74 -22.93
C CYS A 97 11.80 16.26 -23.32
N LEU A 98 12.80 15.55 -22.79
CA LEU A 98 12.95 14.11 -23.02
C LEU A 98 11.76 13.31 -22.47
N GLN A 99 11.26 13.67 -21.29
CA GLN A 99 10.10 13.04 -20.66
C GLN A 99 8.81 13.32 -21.43
N GLN A 100 8.66 14.49 -22.03
CA GLN A 100 7.56 14.81 -22.93
C GLN A 100 7.57 13.88 -24.17
N GLY A 101 8.75 13.61 -24.74
CA GLY A 101 8.89 12.65 -25.83
C GLY A 101 8.54 11.21 -25.41
N ASN A 102 8.96 10.78 -24.21
CA ASN A 102 8.53 9.50 -23.62
C ASN A 102 7.01 9.41 -23.44
N THR A 103 6.40 10.48 -22.94
CA THR A 103 4.96 10.53 -22.62
C THR A 103 4.10 10.54 -23.88
N SER A 104 4.59 11.21 -24.93
CA SER A 104 3.94 11.30 -26.23
C SER A 104 4.19 10.08 -27.11
N GLY A 105 5.06 9.15 -26.69
CA GLY A 105 5.39 7.92 -27.42
C GLY A 105 6.36 8.11 -28.59
N TYR A 106 7.07 9.24 -28.65
CA TYR A 106 8.04 9.55 -29.70
C TYR A 106 9.34 8.73 -29.55
N TRP A 107 9.74 8.43 -28.31
CA TRP A 107 10.82 7.51 -27.96
C TRP A 107 10.56 6.82 -26.61
N GLN A 108 11.39 5.86 -26.23
CA GLN A 108 11.42 5.26 -24.88
C GLN A 108 12.84 5.29 -24.31
N LEU A 109 13.19 6.41 -23.68
CA LEU A 109 14.50 6.63 -23.08
C LEU A 109 14.47 6.37 -21.56
N PRO A 110 15.50 5.73 -20.99
CA PRO A 110 15.64 5.55 -19.55
C PRO A 110 16.16 6.84 -18.89
N LEU A 111 15.24 7.71 -18.45
CA LEU A 111 15.57 9.03 -17.88
C LEU A 111 15.77 8.99 -16.36
N PRO A 112 16.73 9.76 -15.79
CA PRO A 112 16.83 9.97 -14.36
C PRO A 112 15.70 10.88 -13.82
N THR A 113 15.48 10.84 -12.51
CA THR A 113 14.42 11.62 -11.85
C THR A 113 14.67 13.13 -11.98
N ILE A 114 13.63 13.90 -12.32
CA ILE A 114 13.72 15.37 -12.39
C ILE A 114 14.10 15.93 -11.00
N PRO A 115 15.18 16.72 -10.89
CA PRO A 115 15.61 17.27 -9.60
C PRO A 115 14.58 18.27 -9.06
N LEU A 116 14.03 17.99 -7.88
CA LEU A 116 13.16 18.90 -7.13
C LEU A 116 14.00 19.84 -6.26
N THR A 117 13.71 21.15 -6.31
CA THR A 117 14.29 22.11 -5.36
C THR A 117 13.39 22.18 -4.14
N VAL A 118 13.81 21.55 -3.05
CA VAL A 118 13.11 21.62 -1.75
C VAL A 118 13.67 22.82 -0.99
N LEU A 119 12.80 23.79 -0.67
CA LEU A 119 13.15 24.88 0.24
C LEU A 119 13.30 24.30 1.65
N ARG A 120 14.54 24.23 2.15
CA ARG A 120 14.80 23.85 3.53
C ARG A 120 14.31 24.99 4.44
N ARG A 121 13.65 24.64 5.54
CA ARG A 121 13.50 25.61 6.63
C ARG A 121 14.93 25.97 7.10
N PRO A 122 15.24 27.25 7.32
CA PRO A 122 16.52 27.62 7.88
C PRO A 122 16.72 26.88 9.20
N LEU A 123 17.91 26.30 9.37
CA LEU A 123 18.26 25.61 10.61
C LEU A 123 18.18 26.61 11.78
N PRO A 124 17.81 26.17 12.98
CA PRO A 124 17.67 27.06 14.14
C PRO A 124 19.03 27.57 14.68
N TYR A 125 20.15 27.28 14.01
CA TYR A 125 21.51 27.66 14.39
C TYR A 125 21.80 29.11 14.02
N THR A 126 21.15 30.01 14.75
CA THR A 126 21.49 31.44 14.75
C THR A 126 22.65 31.72 15.70
N GLU A 127 23.31 32.87 15.58
CA GLU A 127 24.28 33.37 16.56
C GLU A 127 23.72 33.28 17.99
N LYS A 128 22.47 33.74 18.20
CA LYS A 128 21.74 33.61 19.48
C LYS A 128 21.64 32.17 19.99
N TRP A 129 21.63 31.17 19.12
CA TRP A 129 21.58 29.77 19.53
C TRP A 129 22.96 29.32 20.03
N PHE A 130 24.04 29.70 19.33
CA PHE A 130 25.40 29.44 19.77
C PHE A 130 25.72 30.15 21.09
N ASP A 131 25.25 31.38 21.30
CA ASP A 131 25.41 32.09 22.58
C ASP A 131 24.76 31.34 23.75
N LYS A 132 23.61 30.71 23.52
CA LYS A 132 22.94 29.87 24.53
C LYS A 132 23.72 28.58 24.78
N ALA A 133 24.22 27.95 23.72
CA ALA A 133 25.00 26.72 23.82
C ALA A 133 26.33 26.94 24.55
N GLN A 134 27.04 28.05 24.28
CA GLN A 134 28.25 28.44 24.99
C GLN A 134 27.99 28.64 26.48
N ARG A 135 26.90 29.33 26.83
CA ARG A 135 26.51 29.49 28.24
C ARG A 135 26.14 28.17 28.91
N CYS A 136 25.49 27.24 28.21
CA CYS A 136 25.25 25.89 28.70
C CYS A 136 26.56 25.12 28.94
N SER A 137 27.54 25.25 28.03
CA SER A 137 28.86 24.62 28.19
C SER A 137 29.61 25.19 29.40
N GLN A 138 29.58 26.51 29.60
CA GLN A 138 30.18 27.13 30.78
C GLN A 138 29.47 26.71 32.07
N ALA A 139 28.13 26.63 32.04
CA ALA A 139 27.33 26.19 33.17
C ALA A 139 27.63 24.74 33.56
N LEU A 140 27.84 23.83 32.59
CA LEU A 140 28.26 22.45 32.87
C LEU A 140 29.59 22.42 33.66
N LEU A 141 30.60 23.16 33.20
CA LEU A 141 31.90 23.24 33.87
C LEU A 141 31.80 23.87 35.27
N ASN A 142 30.98 24.90 35.42
CA ASN A 142 30.73 25.53 36.71
C ASN A 142 30.03 24.56 37.68
N TRP A 143 29.05 23.81 37.18
CA TRP A 143 28.29 22.85 37.96
C TRP A 143 29.18 21.69 38.42
N HIS A 144 30.06 21.18 37.56
CA HIS A 144 31.07 20.21 37.95
C HIS A 144 31.99 20.72 39.05
N ARG A 145 32.52 21.95 38.92
CA ARG A 145 33.36 22.56 39.96
C ARG A 145 32.61 22.76 41.28
N GLN A 146 31.33 23.13 41.23
CA GLN A 146 30.48 23.24 42.42
C GLN A 146 30.30 21.89 43.11
N ILE A 147 30.06 20.81 42.34
CA ILE A 147 29.96 19.46 42.88
C ILE A 147 31.29 19.02 43.52
N GLU A 148 32.42 19.32 42.88
CA GLU A 148 33.74 18.97 43.39
C GLU A 148 34.11 19.70 44.68
N ALA A 149 33.65 20.94 44.83
CA ALA A 149 33.84 21.75 46.04
C ALA A 149 32.82 21.45 47.14
N ARG A 150 31.68 20.82 46.83
CA ARG A 150 30.59 20.53 47.79
C ARG A 150 30.93 19.31 48.65
N ASP A 151 30.69 19.40 49.95
CA ASP A 151 30.73 18.24 50.82
C ASP A 151 29.59 17.28 50.48
N THR A 152 29.95 16.10 49.99
CA THR A 152 29.00 15.07 49.54
C THR A 152 28.13 14.49 50.66
N SER A 153 28.49 14.70 51.94
CA SER A 153 27.71 14.26 53.09
C SER A 153 26.55 15.19 53.47
N LEU A 154 26.55 16.44 52.97
CA LEU A 154 25.64 17.53 53.37
C LEU A 154 24.79 18.07 52.21
N ILE A 155 24.57 17.29 51.15
CA ILE A 155 23.76 17.77 50.00
C ILE A 155 22.29 17.88 50.44
N GLU A 156 21.69 19.06 50.40
CA GLU A 156 20.26 19.24 50.70
C GLU A 156 19.36 18.51 49.69
N ALA A 157 18.13 18.18 50.08
CA ALA A 157 17.21 17.47 49.18
C ALA A 157 16.90 18.29 47.93
N GLU A 158 16.65 19.59 48.10
CA GLU A 158 16.34 20.50 47.01
C GLU A 158 17.51 20.61 46.01
N ASP A 159 18.74 20.74 46.50
CA ASP A 159 19.96 20.75 45.67
C ASP A 159 20.14 19.45 44.88
N LEU A 160 19.89 18.30 45.51
CA LEU A 160 19.98 17.01 44.82
C LEU A 160 18.92 16.89 43.71
N LEU A 161 17.71 17.41 43.92
CA LEU A 161 16.69 17.45 42.88
C LEU A 161 17.12 18.39 41.73
N ALA A 162 17.73 19.53 42.03
CA ALA A 162 18.30 20.42 41.02
C ALA A 162 19.42 19.72 40.21
N ASP A 163 20.32 18.99 40.88
CA ASP A 163 21.39 18.21 40.25
C ASP A 163 20.82 17.13 39.30
N ILE A 164 19.74 16.45 39.70
CA ILE A 164 19.02 15.49 38.86
C ILE A 164 18.49 16.15 37.59
N LEU A 165 17.92 17.36 37.69
CA LEU A 165 17.36 18.06 36.53
C LEU A 165 18.46 18.59 35.60
N HIS A 166 19.57 19.10 36.15
CA HIS A 166 20.76 19.43 35.35
C HIS A 166 21.27 18.19 34.61
N SER A 167 21.37 17.07 35.31
CA SER A 167 21.78 15.78 34.74
C SER A 167 20.82 15.31 33.63
N ALA A 168 19.51 15.45 33.81
CA ALA A 168 18.52 15.08 32.79
C ALA A 168 18.64 15.93 31.52
N VAL A 169 18.91 17.23 31.65
CA VAL A 169 19.11 18.14 30.50
C VAL A 169 20.44 17.86 29.82
N PHE A 170 21.55 17.76 30.56
CA PHE A 170 22.88 17.58 29.99
C PHE A 170 23.13 16.18 29.45
N TYR A 171 22.60 15.13 30.08
CA TYR A 171 22.98 13.74 29.78
C TYR A 171 21.83 12.86 29.26
N CYS A 172 20.56 13.16 29.58
CA CYS A 172 19.42 12.39 29.06
C CYS A 172 18.75 13.04 27.83
N GLY A 173 19.12 14.27 27.45
CA GLY A 173 18.53 14.97 26.31
C GLY A 173 17.11 15.48 26.56
N VAL A 174 16.73 15.73 27.82
CA VAL A 174 15.40 16.27 28.18
C VAL A 174 15.38 17.78 27.95
N HIS A 175 15.18 18.19 26.69
CA HIS A 175 15.31 19.59 26.23
C HIS A 175 13.96 20.33 26.08
N GLN A 176 12.92 19.85 26.76
CA GLN A 176 11.61 20.51 26.82
C GLN A 176 11.16 20.68 28.26
N THR A 177 10.81 21.92 28.62
CA THR A 177 10.46 22.31 30.00
C THR A 177 9.28 21.50 30.56
N ALA A 178 8.24 21.24 29.76
CA ALA A 178 7.10 20.44 30.20
C ALA A 178 7.47 18.98 30.53
N ILE A 179 8.40 18.39 29.76
CA ILE A 179 8.88 17.02 30.00
C ILE A 179 9.80 17.00 31.24
N LEU A 180 10.65 18.02 31.41
CA LEU A 180 11.53 18.16 32.56
C LEU A 180 10.74 18.37 33.88
N HIS A 181 9.67 19.16 33.84
CA HIS A 181 8.74 19.33 34.96
C HIS A 181 8.05 18.01 35.33
N ALA A 182 7.51 17.29 34.34
CA ALA A 182 6.91 15.97 34.58
C ALA A 182 7.91 14.95 35.16
N LEU A 183 9.18 15.00 34.71
CA LEU A 183 10.26 14.21 35.28
C LEU A 183 10.53 14.57 36.75
N MET A 184 10.57 15.87 37.08
CA MET A 184 10.73 16.35 38.46
C MET A 184 9.64 15.80 39.38
N LEU A 185 8.37 15.91 38.98
CA LEU A 185 7.24 15.40 39.76
C LEU A 185 7.34 13.90 39.98
N ALA A 186 7.62 13.13 38.91
CA ALA A 186 7.74 11.68 38.99
C ALA A 186 8.90 11.20 39.87
N ILE A 187 10.05 11.89 39.84
CA ILE A 187 11.19 11.60 40.72
C ILE A 187 10.86 11.99 42.16
N ALA A 188 10.23 13.14 42.38
CA ALA A 188 9.83 13.57 43.71
C ALA A 188 8.83 12.59 44.36
N GLU A 189 7.93 12.00 43.57
CA GLU A 189 7.01 10.94 43.99
C GLU A 189 7.66 9.55 44.12
N ARG A 190 8.94 9.41 43.75
CA ARG A 190 9.68 8.14 43.73
C ARG A 190 9.00 7.07 42.89
N ARG A 191 8.43 7.46 41.75
CA ARG A 191 7.78 6.51 40.82
C ARG A 191 8.75 5.40 40.44
N ARG A 192 8.23 4.18 40.32
CA ARG A 192 9.07 3.03 39.94
C ARG A 192 9.71 3.26 38.56
N LEU A 193 10.98 2.92 38.48
CA LEU A 193 11.73 2.91 37.23
C LEU A 193 11.52 1.55 36.56
N CYS A 194 11.39 1.51 35.24
CA CYS A 194 11.29 0.26 34.49
C CYS A 194 12.65 -0.10 33.88
N THR A 195 12.94 -1.39 33.76
CA THR A 195 14.17 -1.87 33.11
C THR A 195 13.92 -3.18 32.39
N ASN A 196 14.64 -3.40 31.29
CA ASN A 196 14.71 -4.69 30.59
C ASN A 196 16.12 -5.31 30.67
N GLY A 197 16.94 -4.82 31.61
CA GLY A 197 18.34 -5.19 31.79
C GLY A 197 19.31 -4.40 30.91
N SER A 198 18.91 -3.98 29.70
CA SER A 198 19.77 -3.23 28.79
C SER A 198 19.64 -1.71 28.95
N VAL A 199 18.44 -1.22 29.25
CA VAL A 199 18.14 0.20 29.47
C VAL A 199 17.19 0.38 30.65
N VAL A 200 17.26 1.55 31.30
CA VAL A 200 16.36 1.96 32.38
C VAL A 200 15.57 3.17 31.92
N TRP A 201 14.26 3.16 32.13
CA TRP A 201 13.39 4.28 31.77
C TRP A 201 12.36 4.58 32.86
N LEU A 202 11.90 5.83 32.87
CA LEU A 202 10.78 6.29 33.67
C LEU A 202 9.57 6.54 32.76
N PRO A 203 8.43 5.85 32.96
CA PRO A 203 7.21 6.12 32.21
C PRO A 203 6.55 7.42 32.71
N LEU A 204 6.24 8.32 31.78
CA LEU A 204 5.54 9.57 32.07
C LEU A 204 4.25 9.67 31.25
N THR A 205 3.20 10.14 31.92
CA THR A 205 1.93 10.57 31.33
C THR A 205 1.75 12.03 31.63
N LEU A 206 1.49 12.84 30.61
CA LEU A 206 1.42 14.29 30.73
C LEU A 206 0.32 14.89 29.88
N GLU A 207 -0.23 15.99 30.40
CA GLU A 207 -1.19 16.82 29.73
C GLU A 207 -0.56 18.15 29.33
N SER A 208 0.10 18.19 28.17
CA SER A 208 0.65 19.44 27.64
C SER A 208 -0.16 19.92 26.44
N LYS A 209 -0.40 21.23 26.35
CA LYS A 209 -0.95 21.88 25.15
C LYS A 209 0.07 21.90 24.00
N ALA A 210 1.36 21.75 24.28
CA ALA A 210 2.44 21.79 23.31
C ALA A 210 2.70 20.44 22.62
N LEU A 211 2.20 19.34 23.19
CA LEU A 211 2.50 17.99 22.72
C LEU A 211 1.26 17.31 22.11
N ALA A 212 1.51 16.50 21.09
CA ALA A 212 0.48 15.66 20.49
C ALA A 212 0.11 14.51 21.45
N THR A 213 -1.16 14.13 21.44
CA THR A 213 -1.65 13.01 22.26
C THR A 213 -1.44 11.68 21.51
N ASN A 214 -1.23 10.60 22.24
CA ASN A 214 -1.01 9.25 21.68
C ASN A 214 -1.76 8.14 22.42
N ALA A 215 -2.33 8.46 23.58
CA ALA A 215 -3.18 7.56 24.35
C ALA A 215 -4.44 8.32 24.82
N HIS A 216 -5.39 7.56 25.36
CA HIS A 216 -6.53 8.11 26.08
C HIS A 216 -6.47 7.58 27.52
N ASP A 217 -6.71 8.43 28.50
CA ASP A 217 -6.83 8.00 29.88
C ASP A 217 -8.15 7.24 30.14
N ARG A 218 -8.39 6.82 31.39
CA ARG A 218 -9.61 6.09 31.78
C ARG A 218 -10.90 6.89 31.56
N ALA A 219 -10.81 8.23 31.58
CA ALA A 219 -11.93 9.12 31.30
C ALA A 219 -12.12 9.40 29.79
N GLY A 220 -11.29 8.80 28.93
CA GLY A 220 -11.32 9.00 27.48
C GLY A 220 -10.65 10.29 27.02
N LYS A 221 -9.97 11.03 27.89
CA LYS A 221 -9.25 12.27 27.57
C LYS A 221 -7.92 11.95 26.91
N GLY A 222 -7.59 12.68 25.85
CA GLY A 222 -6.32 12.50 25.13
C GLY A 222 -5.12 12.94 25.96
N VAL A 223 -4.16 12.05 26.17
CA VAL A 223 -2.92 12.27 26.93
C VAL A 223 -1.69 11.94 26.09
N THR A 224 -0.52 12.44 26.52
CA THR A 224 0.77 12.07 25.96
C THR A 224 1.49 11.12 26.92
N GLU A 225 1.72 9.89 26.48
CA GLU A 225 2.52 8.89 27.19
C GLU A 225 3.90 8.77 26.53
N LEU A 226 4.97 8.80 27.32
CA LEU A 226 6.35 8.67 26.81
C LEU A 226 7.30 8.05 27.84
N GLN A 227 8.42 7.51 27.36
CA GLN A 227 9.47 6.94 28.17
C GLN A 227 10.67 7.90 28.20
N ILE A 228 11.14 8.28 29.39
CA ILE A 228 12.43 8.95 29.55
C ILE A 228 13.46 7.90 29.92
N PHE A 229 14.40 7.63 29.01
CA PHE A 229 15.53 6.75 29.26
C PHE A 229 16.60 7.51 30.04
N LEU A 230 17.04 6.93 31.15
CA LEU A 230 17.96 7.59 32.07
C LEU A 230 19.40 7.20 31.77
N SER A 231 20.26 8.21 31.68
CA SER A 231 21.70 8.03 31.53
C SER A 231 22.36 7.59 32.83
N LEU A 232 23.60 7.09 32.74
CA LEU A 232 24.43 6.71 33.89
C LEU A 232 24.45 7.78 35.01
N PRO A 233 24.82 9.06 34.75
CA PRO A 233 24.86 10.07 35.81
C PRO A 233 23.49 10.33 36.43
N THR A 234 22.43 10.32 35.63
CA THR A 234 21.08 10.58 36.15
C THR A 234 20.60 9.43 37.02
N LEU A 235 20.91 8.19 36.66
CA LEU A 235 20.55 7.00 37.46
C LEU A 235 21.18 7.01 38.85
N GLY A 236 22.47 7.36 38.97
CA GLY A 236 23.14 7.42 40.27
C GLY A 236 22.59 8.54 41.17
N LEU A 237 22.20 9.68 40.61
CA LEU A 237 21.55 10.75 41.36
C LEU A 237 20.11 10.37 41.79
N VAL A 238 19.34 9.76 40.90
CA VAL A 238 17.99 9.25 41.21
C VAL A 238 18.07 8.20 42.32
N GLN A 239 19.07 7.32 42.28
CA GLN A 239 19.31 6.37 43.35
C GLN A 239 19.53 7.05 44.71
N ARG A 240 20.37 8.09 44.76
CA ARG A 240 20.60 8.88 45.98
C ARG A 240 19.30 9.47 46.50
N TRP A 241 18.47 10.02 45.62
CA TRP A 241 17.16 10.56 45.97
C TRP A 241 16.24 9.50 46.56
N TYR A 242 16.13 8.33 45.92
CA TYR A 242 15.18 7.27 46.31
C TYR A 242 15.54 6.67 47.68
N ARG A 243 16.83 6.64 48.04
CA ARG A 243 17.31 6.16 49.35
C ARG A 243 17.08 7.12 50.52
N ARG A 244 16.90 8.42 50.28
CA ARG A 244 16.69 9.39 51.36
C ARG A 244 15.38 9.12 52.09
N ARG A 245 15.30 9.47 53.37
CA ARG A 245 14.06 9.43 54.15
C ARG A 245 13.52 10.86 54.28
N GLY A 246 12.28 11.11 53.85
CA GLY A 246 11.62 12.42 53.92
C GLY A 246 11.94 13.40 52.77
N LYS A 247 11.07 14.41 52.62
CA LYS A 247 11.28 15.62 51.81
C LYS A 247 11.34 16.81 52.78
N THR A 248 12.31 17.71 52.63
CA THR A 248 12.51 18.86 53.53
C THR A 248 12.08 20.20 52.92
N PHE A 249 11.49 20.21 51.71
CA PHE A 249 11.12 21.44 50.99
C PHE A 249 9.78 21.30 50.23
N GLU A 250 9.20 22.44 49.85
CA GLU A 250 7.97 22.52 49.05
C GLU A 250 8.23 22.29 47.56
N LEU A 251 7.53 21.32 46.97
CA LEU A 251 7.69 20.98 45.55
C LEU A 251 6.85 21.91 44.67
N ALA A 252 7.46 22.45 43.61
CA ALA A 252 6.77 23.25 42.60
C ALA A 252 5.86 22.39 41.70
N VAL A 253 4.61 22.17 42.11
CA VAL A 253 3.65 21.29 41.40
C VAL A 253 3.21 21.88 40.06
N GLU A 254 2.96 23.18 40.00
CA GLU A 254 2.50 23.87 38.79
C GLU A 254 3.67 24.26 37.88
N LEU A 255 3.46 24.22 36.56
CA LEU A 255 4.53 24.48 35.57
C LEU A 255 5.12 25.90 35.68
N ASP A 256 4.29 26.89 36.01
CA ASP A 256 4.74 28.29 36.18
C ASP A 256 5.59 28.43 37.45
N THR A 257 5.17 27.81 38.55
CA THR A 257 5.96 27.77 39.79
C THR A 257 7.27 27.01 39.61
N PHE A 258 7.27 25.96 38.81
CA PHE A 258 8.48 25.21 38.46
C PHE A 258 9.50 26.07 37.72
N SER A 259 9.06 26.94 36.82
CA SER A 259 9.96 27.82 36.08
C SER A 259 10.68 28.81 37.01
N LEU A 260 9.97 29.35 38.01
CA LEU A 260 10.54 30.21 39.05
C LEU A 260 11.47 29.46 39.98
N TRP A 261 11.07 28.26 40.42
CA TRP A 261 11.89 27.39 41.25
C TRP A 261 13.20 27.03 40.54
N ALA A 262 13.11 26.54 39.29
CA ALA A 262 14.27 26.15 38.50
C ALA A 262 15.25 27.32 38.34
N GLN A 263 14.77 28.54 38.11
CA GLN A 263 15.59 29.74 37.95
C GLN A 263 16.58 29.95 39.10
N ARG A 264 16.17 29.68 40.35
CA ARG A 264 17.00 29.86 41.56
C ARG A 264 18.13 28.83 41.66
N HIS A 265 17.94 27.70 40.99
CA HIS A 265 18.83 26.54 41.06
C HIS A 265 19.69 26.35 39.82
N LEU A 266 19.53 27.19 38.78
CA LEU A 266 20.36 27.11 37.58
C LEU A 266 21.79 27.57 37.86
N THR A 267 22.76 26.79 37.38
CA THR A 267 24.16 27.20 37.44
C THR A 267 24.43 28.38 36.50
N ALA A 268 25.04 29.45 37.03
CA ALA A 268 25.50 30.58 36.23
C ALA A 268 26.44 30.11 35.09
N PRO A 269 26.41 30.71 33.89
CA PRO A 269 25.73 31.95 33.49
C PRO A 269 24.36 31.75 32.83
N LEU A 270 23.65 30.66 33.12
CA LEU A 270 22.32 30.41 32.56
C LEU A 270 21.32 31.48 33.00
N ARG A 271 20.51 31.98 32.05
CA ARG A 271 19.52 33.03 32.33
C ARG A 271 18.11 32.49 32.58
N GLY A 272 17.84 31.23 32.28
CA GLY A 272 16.57 30.61 32.64
C GLY A 272 16.33 29.24 32.04
N ILE A 273 15.29 28.55 32.54
CA ILE A 273 15.10 27.12 32.26
C ILE A 273 14.85 26.84 30.77
N LYS A 274 14.14 27.74 30.09
CA LYS A 274 13.89 27.64 28.65
C LYS A 274 15.19 27.77 27.85
N GLU A 275 16.09 28.65 28.27
CA GLU A 275 17.41 28.77 27.65
C GLU A 275 18.24 27.52 27.88
N PHE A 276 18.26 27.01 29.11
CA PHE A 276 18.98 25.80 29.48
C PHE A 276 18.54 24.61 28.61
N CYS A 277 17.23 24.37 28.52
CA CYS A 277 16.66 23.32 27.67
C CYS A 277 17.00 23.52 26.18
N GLN A 278 16.98 24.75 25.66
CA GLN A 278 17.21 25.03 24.23
C GLN A 278 18.69 24.99 23.81
N GLY A 279 19.60 25.41 24.69
CA GLY A 279 21.04 25.51 24.41
C GLY A 279 21.83 24.24 24.72
N ALA A 280 21.30 23.38 25.59
CA ALA A 280 22.03 22.18 26.04
C ALA A 280 22.25 21.13 24.96
N SER A 281 21.51 21.15 23.84
CA SER A 281 21.64 20.12 22.79
C SER A 281 23.06 19.99 22.23
N LEU A 282 23.81 21.09 22.13
CA LEU A 282 25.22 21.03 21.70
C LEU A 282 26.10 20.33 22.74
N VAL A 283 25.88 20.64 24.03
CA VAL A 283 26.65 20.08 25.15
C VAL A 283 26.36 18.59 25.31
N THR A 284 25.10 18.19 25.21
CA THR A 284 24.68 16.79 25.25
C THR A 284 25.23 16.00 24.05
N GLY A 285 25.19 16.59 22.84
CA GLY A 285 25.76 15.95 21.64
C GLY A 285 27.28 15.92 21.60
N GLY A 286 27.95 16.82 22.34
CA GLY A 286 29.41 16.93 22.39
C GLY A 286 30.09 16.02 23.42
N GLN A 287 29.34 15.20 24.16
CA GLN A 287 29.92 14.24 25.11
C GLN A 287 30.80 13.21 24.37
N ALA A 288 31.91 12.82 24.98
CA ALA A 288 32.82 11.85 24.37
C ALA A 288 32.10 10.52 24.08
N GLY A 289 32.26 9.97 22.88
CA GLY A 289 31.59 8.73 22.45
C GLY A 289 30.14 8.91 21.94
N VAL A 290 29.51 10.07 22.12
CA VAL A 290 28.14 10.31 21.62
C VAL A 290 28.17 10.64 20.13
N ARG A 291 27.42 9.86 19.34
CA ARG A 291 27.10 10.17 17.95
C ARG A 291 25.61 10.47 17.85
N TRP A 292 25.26 11.75 17.93
CA TRP A 292 23.85 12.17 17.96
C TRP A 292 23.44 12.92 16.68
N PRO A 293 22.71 12.26 15.76
CA PRO A 293 22.25 12.88 14.52
C PRO A 293 21.51 14.20 14.73
N GLN A 294 21.80 15.19 13.89
CA GLN A 294 21.23 16.53 14.00
C GLN A 294 19.70 16.55 14.11
N ILE A 295 19.00 15.75 13.28
CA ILE A 295 17.54 15.68 13.29
C ILE A 295 16.97 15.27 14.64
N LEU A 296 17.69 14.40 15.37
CA LEU A 296 17.30 13.90 16.68
C LEU A 296 17.45 14.97 17.77
N THR A 297 18.47 15.83 17.67
CA THR A 297 18.61 17.02 18.54
C THR A 297 17.43 17.99 18.38
N HIS A 298 16.90 18.12 17.16
CA HIS A 298 15.72 18.95 16.89
C HIS A 298 14.43 18.34 17.46
N VAL A 299 14.33 17.02 17.56
CA VAL A 299 13.21 16.38 18.28
C VAL A 299 13.33 16.63 19.77
N ALA A 300 14.51 16.41 20.33
CA ALA A 300 14.75 16.61 21.76
C ALA A 300 14.37 18.03 22.21
N SER A 301 14.82 19.06 21.45
CA SER A 301 14.50 20.47 21.70
C SER A 301 13.05 20.88 21.37
N GLY A 302 12.24 20.00 20.77
CA GLY A 302 10.87 20.28 20.35
C GLY A 302 10.74 21.12 19.07
N ALA A 303 11.85 21.40 18.37
CA ALA A 303 11.82 22.08 17.07
C ALA A 303 11.17 21.21 15.98
N LEU A 304 11.35 19.89 16.07
CA LEU A 304 10.64 18.89 15.28
C LEU A 304 9.76 18.03 16.19
N HIS A 305 8.59 17.66 15.69
CA HIS A 305 7.63 16.87 16.46
C HIS A 305 7.76 15.39 16.11
N SER A 306 7.83 14.56 17.14
CA SER A 306 7.73 13.10 17.06
C SER A 306 6.80 12.63 18.16
N VAL A 307 6.14 11.49 17.94
CA VAL A 307 5.20 10.92 18.92
C VAL A 307 5.67 9.51 19.28
N PRO A 308 6.00 9.23 20.56
CA PRO A 308 6.44 7.91 21.02
C PRO A 308 5.30 6.90 21.00
N LEU A 309 5.67 5.62 21.12
CA LEU A 309 4.70 4.57 21.44
C LEU A 309 4.13 4.77 22.86
N PRO A 310 2.79 4.68 23.02
CA PRO A 310 2.14 4.59 24.32
C PRO A 310 2.70 3.45 25.17
N HIS A 311 2.55 3.52 26.49
CA HIS A 311 3.13 2.57 27.43
C HIS A 311 2.73 1.12 27.11
N GLU A 312 1.46 0.89 26.79
CA GLU A 312 0.95 -0.43 26.44
C GLU A 312 1.60 -1.00 25.16
N HIS A 313 1.76 -0.16 24.13
CA HIS A 313 2.41 -0.56 22.88
C HIS A 313 3.92 -0.77 23.06
N TRP A 314 4.59 0.04 23.88
CA TRP A 314 5.99 -0.15 24.24
C TRP A 314 6.21 -1.49 24.97
N LEU A 315 5.38 -1.80 25.96
CA LEU A 315 5.43 -3.07 26.70
C LEU A 315 5.15 -4.28 25.80
N SER A 316 4.26 -4.16 24.82
CA SER A 316 3.95 -5.24 23.88
C SER A 316 5.14 -5.67 23.00
N LEU A 317 6.22 -4.88 22.94
CA LEU A 317 7.47 -5.29 22.28
C LEU A 317 8.24 -6.33 23.09
N HIS A 318 8.13 -6.26 24.42
CA HIS A 318 8.80 -7.15 25.36
C HIS A 318 7.95 -8.41 25.60
N HIS A 319 6.62 -8.23 25.57
CA HIS A 319 5.63 -9.29 25.71
C HIS A 319 4.58 -9.21 24.59
N PRO A 320 4.86 -9.75 23.39
CA PRO A 320 3.87 -9.77 22.33
C PRO A 320 2.65 -10.58 22.77
N THR A 321 1.48 -9.95 22.85
CA THR A 321 0.23 -10.65 23.16
C THR A 321 -0.33 -11.30 21.90
N VAL A 322 -0.35 -12.63 21.88
CA VAL A 322 -0.91 -13.43 20.79
C VAL A 322 -1.84 -14.46 21.41
N ALA A 323 -3.12 -14.41 21.08
CA ALA A 323 -4.09 -15.41 21.52
C ALA A 323 -3.76 -16.78 20.90
N ASP A 324 -4.01 -17.86 21.66
CA ASP A 324 -3.71 -19.21 21.21
C ASP A 324 -4.55 -19.60 19.98
N GLY A 325 -3.89 -20.20 18.99
CA GLY A 325 -4.41 -20.33 17.63
C GLY A 325 -5.65 -21.20 17.49
N HIS A 326 -6.00 -21.98 18.52
CA HIS A 326 -7.19 -22.86 18.51
C HIS A 326 -8.50 -22.11 18.78
N GLN A 327 -8.50 -21.02 19.57
CA GLN A 327 -9.70 -20.21 19.82
C GLN A 327 -10.11 -19.35 18.60
N VAL A 328 -9.17 -19.08 17.70
CA VAL A 328 -9.39 -18.28 16.47
C VAL A 328 -10.32 -18.99 15.48
N VAL A 329 -10.45 -20.32 15.56
CA VAL A 329 -11.19 -21.14 14.58
C VAL A 329 -12.71 -20.96 14.68
N CYS A 330 -13.26 -20.82 15.89
CA CYS A 330 -14.73 -20.78 16.07
C CYS A 330 -15.36 -19.44 15.65
N LEU A 331 -14.68 -18.31 15.83
CA LEU A 331 -15.22 -16.97 15.51
C LEU A 331 -14.90 -16.51 14.07
N ALA A 332 -13.87 -17.08 13.42
CA ALA A 332 -13.57 -16.79 12.01
C ALA A 332 -14.57 -17.47 11.04
N GLN A 333 -15.18 -18.58 11.45
CA GLN A 333 -16.27 -19.22 10.70
C GLN A 333 -17.52 -18.34 10.66
N GLU A 334 -17.86 -17.63 11.75
CA GLU A 334 -19.00 -16.71 11.81
C GLU A 334 -18.78 -15.42 10.99
N ALA A 335 -17.54 -14.92 10.91
CA ALA A 335 -17.22 -13.76 10.08
C ALA A 335 -17.19 -14.07 8.57
N SER A 336 -16.93 -15.34 8.20
CA SER A 336 -16.81 -15.76 6.80
C SER A 336 -18.15 -16.12 6.15
N THR A 337 -19.16 -16.56 6.91
CA THR A 337 -20.54 -16.65 6.43
C THR A 337 -21.10 -15.26 6.09
N GLY A 338 -20.82 -14.25 6.92
CA GLY A 338 -21.20 -12.86 6.63
C GLY A 338 -20.51 -12.22 5.43
N LEU A 339 -19.30 -12.66 5.05
CA LEU A 339 -18.56 -12.09 3.90
C LEU A 339 -19.00 -12.66 2.55
N VAL A 340 -19.49 -13.91 2.51
CA VAL A 340 -19.94 -14.57 1.28
C VAL A 340 -21.36 -14.14 0.92
N ASP A 341 -22.25 -13.94 1.90
CA ASP A 341 -23.61 -13.43 1.65
C ASP A 341 -23.62 -11.95 1.25
N ASN A 342 -22.63 -11.16 1.69
CA ASN A 342 -22.49 -9.75 1.31
C ASN A 342 -21.89 -9.52 -0.09
N LEU A 343 -21.36 -10.57 -0.75
CA LEU A 343 -20.88 -10.49 -2.14
C LEU A 343 -22.01 -10.76 -3.15
N THR A 344 -23.12 -11.37 -2.71
CA THR A 344 -24.32 -11.65 -3.51
C THR A 344 -25.54 -10.82 -3.09
N ALA A 345 -25.57 -10.28 -1.87
CA ALA A 345 -26.56 -9.29 -1.44
C ALA A 345 -26.02 -7.87 -1.57
N GLY A 346 -26.57 -7.13 -2.54
CA GLY A 346 -26.28 -5.71 -2.71
C GLY A 346 -26.57 -4.88 -1.47
N SER A 347 -25.67 -3.94 -1.18
CA SER A 347 -25.90 -2.77 -0.34
C SER A 347 -26.27 -3.02 1.14
N SER A 348 -25.30 -3.47 1.94
CA SER A 348 -25.36 -3.25 3.39
C SER A 348 -25.36 -1.75 3.68
N LYS A 349 -26.55 -1.23 3.99
CA LYS A 349 -26.86 0.18 4.28
C LYS A 349 -25.97 0.67 5.43
N ARG A 350 -24.92 1.44 5.10
CA ARG A 350 -24.48 2.52 6.02
C ARG A 350 -25.71 3.36 6.28
N ARG A 351 -26.27 3.31 7.50
CA ARG A 351 -27.38 4.19 7.92
C ARG A 351 -26.92 5.63 7.67
N ARG A 352 -27.39 6.17 6.55
CA ARG A 352 -27.33 7.59 6.25
C ARG A 352 -28.27 8.24 7.22
N TYR A 353 -27.85 9.39 7.73
CA TYR A 353 -28.74 10.38 8.32
C TYR A 353 -29.90 10.63 7.34
N HIS A 354 -30.99 9.91 7.56
CA HIS A 354 -32.29 10.09 6.93
C HIS A 354 -33.18 10.58 8.07
N GLY A 355 -33.10 11.88 8.33
CA GLY A 355 -34.21 12.57 8.97
C GLY A 355 -35.44 12.39 8.11
N GLU A 356 -36.58 12.29 8.78
CA GLU A 356 -37.90 11.97 8.23
C GLU A 356 -38.24 12.80 6.98
N ASP A 357 -38.91 12.11 6.05
CA ASP A 357 -39.50 12.53 4.79
C ASP A 357 -39.37 14.01 4.38
N HIS A 358 -38.30 14.32 3.63
CA HIS A 358 -38.29 15.46 2.70
C HIS A 358 -37.85 15.00 1.31
N PRO A 359 -38.44 15.55 0.22
CA PRO A 359 -38.19 15.11 -1.15
C PRO A 359 -36.70 15.24 -1.47
N TYR A 360 -36.06 14.12 -1.83
CA TYR A 360 -34.66 14.10 -2.22
C TYR A 360 -34.46 15.09 -3.37
N SER A 361 -33.76 16.21 -3.12
CA SER A 361 -33.24 17.05 -4.19
C SER A 361 -32.46 16.14 -5.15
N SER A 362 -32.91 16.09 -6.41
CA SER A 362 -32.26 15.34 -7.48
C SER A 362 -30.78 15.74 -7.62
N LEU A 363 -30.42 16.96 -7.17
CA LEU A 363 -29.05 17.46 -7.14
C LEU A 363 -28.12 16.58 -6.30
N LEU A 364 -28.52 16.09 -5.12
CA LEU A 364 -27.61 15.31 -4.27
C LEU A 364 -27.19 14.00 -4.95
N ALA A 365 -28.12 13.33 -5.64
CA ALA A 365 -27.80 12.14 -6.43
C ALA A 365 -26.82 12.48 -7.57
N ARG A 366 -27.07 13.60 -8.26
CA ARG A 366 -26.24 14.06 -9.38
C ARG A 366 -24.85 14.52 -8.93
N LEU A 367 -24.74 15.22 -7.80
CA LEU A 367 -23.49 15.59 -7.16
C LEU A 367 -22.70 14.36 -6.71
N ARG A 368 -23.36 13.33 -6.18
CA ARG A 368 -22.70 12.05 -5.84
C ARG A 368 -22.14 11.35 -7.07
N THR A 369 -22.81 11.44 -8.22
CA THR A 369 -22.30 10.93 -9.51
C THR A 369 -21.13 11.76 -10.04
N VAL A 370 -21.26 13.10 -10.05
CA VAL A 370 -20.19 14.01 -10.49
C VAL A 370 -18.95 13.83 -9.63
N LEU A 371 -19.11 13.70 -8.31
CA LEU A 371 -18.02 13.53 -7.36
C LEU A 371 -17.65 12.06 -7.10
N ALA A 372 -18.20 11.11 -7.85
CA ALA A 372 -17.99 9.68 -7.64
C ALA A 372 -16.50 9.34 -7.60
N GLU A 373 -16.13 8.29 -6.88
CA GLU A 373 -14.73 7.87 -6.83
C GLU A 373 -14.23 7.40 -8.19
N LYS A 374 -15.08 6.69 -8.92
CA LYS A 374 -14.77 6.06 -10.20
C LYS A 374 -15.74 6.58 -11.26
N GLU A 375 -15.21 6.89 -12.44
CA GLU A 375 -16.00 7.16 -13.64
C GLU A 375 -16.48 5.84 -14.26
N SER A 376 -15.64 4.81 -14.19
CA SER A 376 -15.97 3.44 -14.62
C SER A 376 -15.20 2.42 -13.79
N ALA A 377 -15.46 1.11 -14.00
CA ALA A 377 -14.75 0.04 -13.30
C ALA A 377 -13.21 0.12 -13.39
N THR A 378 -12.69 0.77 -14.44
CA THR A 378 -11.25 0.86 -14.75
C THR A 378 -10.70 2.28 -14.77
N ARG A 379 -11.52 3.31 -14.53
CA ARG A 379 -11.12 4.72 -14.59
C ARG A 379 -11.61 5.50 -13.37
N LYS A 380 -10.71 6.30 -12.79
CA LYS A 380 -11.01 7.18 -11.67
C LYS A 380 -11.61 8.50 -12.13
N GLN A 381 -12.46 9.11 -11.31
CA GLN A 381 -13.00 10.43 -11.61
C GLN A 381 -11.92 11.51 -11.48
N THR A 382 -11.64 12.23 -12.57
CA THR A 382 -10.55 13.23 -12.61
C THR A 382 -11.02 14.61 -12.13
N LYS A 383 -10.07 15.48 -11.74
CA LYS A 383 -10.36 16.87 -11.38
C LYS A 383 -11.05 17.62 -12.53
N ALA A 384 -10.60 17.40 -13.77
CA ALA A 384 -11.16 18.04 -14.96
C ALA A 384 -12.60 17.57 -15.22
N SER A 385 -12.86 16.27 -15.13
CA SER A 385 -14.21 15.71 -15.28
C SER A 385 -15.16 16.19 -14.18
N CYS A 386 -14.74 16.19 -12.91
CA CYS A 386 -15.51 16.77 -11.81
C CYS A 386 -15.80 18.25 -12.04
N LEU A 387 -14.81 19.03 -12.48
CA LEU A 387 -14.98 20.46 -12.76
C LEU A 387 -15.98 20.67 -13.91
N ALA A 388 -15.88 19.89 -14.98
CA ALA A 388 -16.84 19.93 -16.08
C ALA A 388 -18.26 19.51 -15.65
N GLY A 389 -18.38 18.50 -14.78
CA GLY A 389 -19.65 18.10 -14.19
C GLY A 389 -20.27 19.17 -13.30
N LEU A 390 -19.48 19.79 -12.43
CA LEU A 390 -19.94 20.90 -11.57
C LEU A 390 -20.28 22.16 -12.37
N ASN A 391 -19.54 22.46 -13.44
CA ASN A 391 -19.87 23.56 -14.35
C ASN A 391 -21.20 23.32 -15.07
N ARG A 392 -21.46 22.09 -15.52
CA ARG A 392 -22.77 21.73 -16.09
C ARG A 392 -23.89 21.95 -15.09
N LEU A 393 -23.75 21.43 -13.87
CA LEU A 393 -24.74 21.63 -12.80
C LEU A 393 -24.96 23.11 -12.48
N ARG A 394 -23.89 23.91 -12.41
CA ARG A 394 -24.00 25.34 -12.08
C ARG A 394 -24.74 26.16 -13.16
N ASN A 395 -24.69 25.71 -14.40
CA ASN A 395 -25.32 26.42 -15.53
C ASN A 395 -26.79 26.00 -15.74
N GLU A 396 -27.33 25.11 -14.90
CA GLU A 396 -28.73 24.70 -14.97
C GLU A 396 -29.64 25.71 -14.29
N GLN A 397 -30.64 26.18 -15.04
CA GLN A 397 -31.59 27.19 -14.57
C GLN A 397 -32.62 26.63 -13.57
N THR A 398 -32.68 25.31 -13.39
CA THR A 398 -33.67 24.63 -12.54
C THR A 398 -33.24 24.50 -11.07
N LEU A 399 -32.02 24.92 -10.71
CA LEU A 399 -31.54 24.83 -9.34
C LEU A 399 -32.07 25.99 -8.47
N SER A 400 -32.57 25.66 -7.28
CA SER A 400 -32.92 26.64 -6.24
C SER A 400 -31.70 27.41 -5.74
N LYS A 401 -31.92 28.54 -5.05
CA LYS A 401 -30.83 29.39 -4.54
C LYS A 401 -29.88 28.63 -3.61
N SER A 402 -30.40 27.77 -2.73
CA SER A 402 -29.59 26.93 -1.83
C SER A 402 -28.76 25.90 -2.64
N GLU A 403 -29.36 25.28 -3.64
CA GLU A 403 -28.66 24.37 -4.56
C GLU A 403 -27.52 25.05 -5.33
N GLN A 404 -27.76 26.26 -5.86
CA GLN A 404 -26.75 27.07 -6.54
C GLN A 404 -25.58 27.42 -5.62
N ILE A 405 -25.86 27.78 -4.36
CA ILE A 405 -24.83 28.06 -3.35
C ILE A 405 -23.97 26.81 -3.10
N LEU A 406 -24.58 25.65 -2.89
CA LEU A 406 -23.83 24.41 -2.63
C LEU A 406 -22.95 24.01 -3.83
N VAL A 407 -23.49 24.04 -5.05
CA VAL A 407 -22.73 23.72 -6.27
C VAL A 407 -21.61 24.73 -6.48
N GLY A 408 -21.91 26.03 -6.27
CA GLY A 408 -20.94 27.12 -6.37
C GLY A 408 -19.79 26.97 -5.39
N TRP A 409 -20.07 26.59 -4.14
CA TRP A 409 -19.05 26.36 -3.11
C TRP A 409 -18.15 25.18 -3.47
N LEU A 410 -18.73 24.06 -3.90
CA LEU A 410 -17.98 22.90 -4.36
C LEU A 410 -17.13 23.24 -5.59
N HIS A 411 -17.68 24.00 -6.54
CA HIS A 411 -16.94 24.51 -7.69
C HIS A 411 -15.76 25.39 -7.25
N GLN A 412 -15.94 26.34 -6.33
CA GLN A 412 -14.85 27.16 -5.80
C GLN A 412 -13.77 26.31 -5.12
N CYS A 413 -14.17 25.30 -4.35
CA CYS A 413 -13.24 24.39 -3.68
C CYS A 413 -12.32 23.68 -4.69
N ILE A 414 -12.83 23.22 -5.83
CA ILE A 414 -12.02 22.53 -6.83
C ILE A 414 -11.27 23.49 -7.76
N ALA A 415 -11.90 24.60 -8.19
CA ALA A 415 -11.35 25.54 -9.15
C ALA A 415 -10.31 26.48 -8.53
N LYS A 416 -10.65 27.16 -7.42
CA LYS A 416 -9.78 28.14 -6.75
C LYS A 416 -8.89 27.48 -5.69
N ASN A 417 -9.46 26.68 -4.79
CA ASN A 417 -8.70 26.08 -3.68
C ASN A 417 -7.89 24.84 -4.11
N LYS A 418 -8.04 24.42 -5.37
CA LYS A 418 -7.35 23.27 -5.98
C LYS A 418 -7.55 21.94 -5.22
N ASN A 419 -8.68 21.79 -4.53
CA ASN A 419 -9.03 20.55 -3.82
C ASN A 419 -9.25 19.37 -4.78
N LYS A 420 -9.13 18.14 -4.24
CA LYS A 420 -9.36 16.89 -4.99
C LYS A 420 -10.84 16.48 -4.95
N PRO A 421 -11.34 15.70 -5.93
CA PRO A 421 -12.69 15.13 -5.89
C PRO A 421 -13.03 14.41 -4.58
N SER A 422 -12.08 13.68 -4.00
CA SER A 422 -12.25 13.02 -2.70
C SER A 422 -12.46 13.99 -1.55
N THR A 423 -11.78 15.14 -1.56
CA THR A 423 -11.98 16.22 -0.59
C THR A 423 -13.40 16.79 -0.71
N LEU A 424 -13.87 17.03 -1.93
CA LEU A 424 -15.24 17.51 -2.18
C LEU A 424 -16.30 16.50 -1.75
N ARG A 425 -16.09 15.19 -1.96
CA ARG A 425 -16.96 14.15 -1.40
C ARG A 425 -17.09 14.26 0.12
N SER A 426 -15.95 14.43 0.81
CA SER A 426 -15.95 14.63 2.27
C SER A 426 -16.69 15.89 2.67
N TYR A 427 -16.52 16.99 1.93
CA TYR A 427 -17.23 18.25 2.20
C TYR A 427 -18.73 18.13 2.00
N LEU A 428 -19.16 17.46 0.93
CA LEU A 428 -20.57 17.19 0.64
C LEU A 428 -21.20 16.29 1.72
N SER A 429 -20.50 15.24 2.16
CA SER A 429 -21.01 14.29 3.15
C SER A 429 -21.00 14.79 4.59
N ARG A 430 -20.09 15.71 4.94
CA ARG A 430 -19.88 16.24 6.29
C ARG A 430 -20.02 17.76 6.29
N GLY A 431 -21.25 18.23 6.10
CA GLY A 431 -21.62 19.64 6.10
C GLY A 431 -22.51 20.00 4.93
N GLY A 432 -22.11 19.68 3.69
CA GLY A 432 -22.82 20.13 2.49
C GLY A 432 -24.25 19.57 2.34
N GLN A 433 -24.46 18.27 2.57
CA GLN A 433 -25.80 17.68 2.48
C GLN A 433 -26.68 18.14 3.64
N GLN A 434 -26.11 18.26 4.85
CA GLN A 434 -26.85 18.68 6.04
C GLN A 434 -27.30 20.12 5.90
N TRP A 435 -26.41 20.98 5.40
CA TRP A 435 -26.71 22.36 5.06
C TRP A 435 -27.83 22.45 4.03
N LEU A 436 -27.74 21.67 2.93
CA LEU A 436 -28.75 21.69 1.89
C LEU A 436 -30.12 21.27 2.43
N VAL A 437 -30.20 20.17 3.19
CA VAL A 437 -31.45 19.70 3.77
C VAL A 437 -32.11 20.77 4.65
N ARG A 438 -31.32 21.54 5.42
CA ARG A 438 -31.83 22.61 6.29
C ARG A 438 -32.20 23.90 5.55
N CYS A 439 -31.55 24.16 4.41
CA CYS A 439 -31.72 25.40 3.64
C CYS A 439 -32.60 25.21 2.38
N PHE A 440 -33.05 23.99 2.10
CA PHE A 440 -33.92 23.69 0.96
C PHE A 440 -35.30 24.34 1.17
N ASP A 441 -35.90 24.86 0.11
CA ASP A 441 -37.21 25.58 0.12
C ASP A 441 -37.32 26.83 1.02
N HIS A 442 -36.20 27.35 1.55
CA HIS A 442 -36.20 28.58 2.32
C HIS A 442 -35.63 29.75 1.50
N ASP A 443 -36.23 30.94 1.63
CA ASP A 443 -35.62 32.18 1.14
C ASP A 443 -34.53 32.65 2.10
N LEU A 444 -33.31 32.21 1.82
CA LEU A 444 -32.12 32.55 2.61
C LEU A 444 -31.81 34.05 2.61
N GLY A 445 -32.39 34.85 1.71
CA GLY A 445 -32.22 36.30 1.71
C GLY A 445 -32.91 36.99 2.89
N LEU A 446 -33.91 36.35 3.50
CA LEU A 446 -34.68 36.88 4.63
C LEU A 446 -34.11 36.45 6.00
N TRP A 447 -33.02 35.69 6.01
CA TRP A 447 -32.40 35.21 7.24
C TRP A 447 -31.32 36.19 7.71
N ASP A 448 -31.38 36.57 8.98
CA ASP A 448 -30.31 37.32 9.65
C ASP A 448 -29.21 36.38 10.16
N GLY A 449 -28.12 36.97 10.67
CA GLY A 449 -26.98 36.22 11.17
C GLY A 449 -27.32 35.27 12.33
N ASP A 450 -28.22 35.70 13.23
CA ASP A 450 -28.64 34.94 14.41
C ASP A 450 -29.49 33.72 14.04
N ARG A 451 -30.34 33.84 13.01
CA ARG A 451 -31.10 32.72 12.46
C ARG A 451 -30.18 31.69 11.83
N PHE A 452 -29.19 32.10 11.02
CA PHE A 452 -28.19 31.18 10.49
C PHE A 452 -27.41 30.47 11.61
N LEU A 453 -26.98 31.23 12.62
CA LEU A 453 -26.22 30.69 13.74
C LEU A 453 -27.02 29.64 14.52
N SER A 454 -28.26 29.95 14.88
CA SER A 454 -29.17 29.04 15.57
C SER A 454 -29.42 27.77 14.75
N CYS A 455 -29.68 27.90 13.45
CA CYS A 455 -29.86 26.76 12.55
C CYS A 455 -28.62 25.87 12.47
N TYR A 456 -27.43 26.46 12.40
CA TYR A 456 -26.19 25.68 12.36
C TYR A 456 -25.91 25.00 13.70
N ARG A 457 -26.15 25.66 14.85
CA ARG A 457 -25.99 25.04 16.17
C ARG A 457 -26.91 23.85 16.36
N ALA A 458 -28.19 23.97 16.01
CA ALA A 458 -29.13 22.86 16.05
C ALA A 458 -28.66 21.67 15.18
N LEU A 459 -28.11 21.94 13.99
CA LEU A 459 -27.54 20.93 13.11
C LEU A 459 -26.31 20.24 13.74
N LEU A 460 -25.43 21.00 14.41
CA LEU A 460 -24.29 20.45 15.13
C LEU A 460 -24.71 19.55 16.30
N GLU A 461 -25.74 19.96 17.05
CA GLU A 461 -26.30 19.20 18.18
C GLU A 461 -26.94 17.88 17.72
N GLU A 462 -27.76 17.91 16.67
CA GLU A 462 -28.43 16.71 16.16
C GLU A 462 -27.46 15.70 15.55
N TYR A 463 -26.45 16.20 14.83
CA TYR A 463 -25.34 15.36 14.36
C TYR A 463 -24.52 14.81 15.54
N GLY A 464 -24.48 15.55 16.66
CA GLY A 464 -23.90 15.13 17.93
C GLY A 464 -24.77 14.17 18.74
N GLY A 465 -26.09 14.07 18.55
CA GLY A 465 -26.96 13.16 19.31
C GLY A 465 -27.17 11.77 18.68
N THR A 466 -27.05 11.68 17.35
CA THR A 466 -27.44 10.49 16.57
C THR A 466 -26.44 9.32 16.56
N SER A 467 -25.33 9.38 17.30
CA SER A 467 -24.29 8.33 17.33
C SER A 467 -24.38 7.35 18.51
N ASN A 468 -25.29 7.56 19.47
CA ASN A 468 -25.54 6.64 20.58
C ASN A 468 -26.88 5.97 20.35
N LEU A 469 -26.86 4.68 19.99
CA LEU A 469 -27.89 3.64 20.25
C LEU A 469 -27.49 2.39 19.45
N VAL A 470 -26.63 1.56 20.03
CA VAL A 470 -26.66 0.12 19.82
C VAL A 470 -27.22 -0.45 21.11
N VAL A 471 -28.54 -0.61 21.18
CA VAL A 471 -29.17 -1.51 22.14
C VAL A 471 -29.37 -2.82 21.39
N ASP A 472 -28.73 -3.85 21.92
CA ASP A 472 -28.89 -5.24 21.50
C ASP A 472 -30.35 -5.65 21.72
N PRO A 473 -31.13 -6.07 20.70
CA PRO A 473 -32.50 -6.54 20.88
C PRO A 473 -32.55 -8.02 21.34
N ALA A 474 -31.59 -8.43 22.17
CA ALA A 474 -31.50 -9.78 22.72
C ALA A 474 -31.37 -9.70 24.23
N LEU A 475 -32.48 -9.41 24.91
CA LEU A 475 -32.83 -9.78 26.30
C LEU A 475 -34.17 -9.12 26.68
N SER A 476 -35.25 -9.51 26.01
CA SER A 476 -36.60 -9.40 26.57
C SER A 476 -37.06 -10.80 26.97
N GLY A 477 -36.66 -11.20 28.17
CA GLY A 477 -37.08 -12.45 28.81
C GLY A 477 -37.26 -12.17 30.29
N ALA A 478 -38.52 -12.22 30.72
CA ALA A 478 -39.04 -11.94 32.05
C ALA A 478 -38.21 -12.47 33.22
N VAL A 479 -38.09 -11.67 34.30
CA VAL A 479 -38.30 -12.11 35.70
C VAL A 479 -38.78 -10.89 36.51
N GLU A 480 -39.95 -11.04 37.14
CA GLU A 480 -40.50 -10.15 38.17
C GLU A 480 -39.86 -10.37 39.56
N ARG A 481 -40.07 -9.40 40.47
CA ARG A 481 -39.95 -9.44 41.96
C ARG A 481 -38.55 -9.19 42.53
N THR A 482 -38.35 -8.46 43.63
CA THR A 482 -39.19 -7.72 44.60
C THR A 482 -38.25 -6.87 45.47
N ASP A 483 -38.74 -5.70 45.87
CA ASP A 483 -38.48 -4.89 47.08
C ASP A 483 -37.38 -5.31 48.08
N LEU A 484 -36.53 -4.34 48.49
CA LEU A 484 -36.42 -3.83 49.88
C LEU A 484 -35.26 -2.82 50.06
N GLU A 485 -35.67 -1.56 50.27
CA GLU A 485 -35.16 -0.54 51.20
C GLU A 485 -33.71 -0.61 51.74
N ARG A 486 -32.92 0.48 51.53
CA ARG A 486 -32.62 1.47 52.60
C ARG A 486 -31.87 2.72 52.08
N SER A 487 -32.39 3.86 52.52
CA SER A 487 -31.90 5.26 52.46
C SER A 487 -30.39 5.45 52.75
N SER A 488 -29.68 6.45 52.20
CA SER A 488 -29.93 7.88 52.44
C SER A 488 -29.00 8.82 51.63
N SER A 489 -29.61 9.92 51.17
CA SER A 489 -29.08 11.30 51.01
C SER A 489 -27.78 11.57 50.21
N ALA A 490 -27.95 12.07 48.98
CA ALA A 490 -27.26 13.26 48.46
C ALA A 490 -28.03 13.82 47.25
N GLU A 491 -28.15 15.15 47.20
CA GLU A 491 -28.83 15.95 46.18
C GLU A 491 -28.27 15.73 44.75
N PRO A 492 -29.05 16.00 43.68
CA PRO A 492 -28.68 15.62 42.32
C PRO A 492 -27.65 16.59 41.73
N GLU A 493 -26.38 16.16 41.66
CA GLU A 493 -25.41 16.79 40.77
C GLU A 493 -25.80 16.53 39.31
N SER A 494 -25.93 17.63 38.55
CA SER A 494 -26.17 17.66 37.12
C SER A 494 -25.08 16.91 36.35
N SER A 495 -25.36 15.67 35.97
CA SER A 495 -24.48 14.87 35.12
C SER A 495 -24.61 15.31 33.65
N SER A 496 -23.83 16.31 33.25
CA SER A 496 -23.55 16.55 31.84
C SER A 496 -22.63 15.44 31.33
N SER A 497 -23.20 14.36 30.79
CA SER A 497 -22.43 13.29 30.16
C SER A 497 -21.71 13.85 28.93
N GLU A 498 -20.39 14.05 29.01
CA GLU A 498 -19.62 14.49 27.85
C GLU A 498 -19.57 13.40 26.76
N ALA A 499 -19.95 13.75 25.54
CA ALA A 499 -19.91 12.86 24.38
C ALA A 499 -18.47 12.38 24.04
N PRO A 500 -18.28 11.14 23.54
CA PRO A 500 -16.97 10.58 23.20
C PRO A 500 -16.13 11.43 22.21
N VAL A 501 -14.80 11.43 22.37
CA VAL A 501 -13.84 12.28 21.61
C VAL A 501 -13.97 12.17 20.08
N SER A 502 -14.30 10.99 19.55
CA SER A 502 -14.54 10.80 18.10
C SER A 502 -15.72 11.63 17.58
N GLN A 503 -16.72 11.83 18.43
CA GLN A 503 -17.93 12.61 18.15
C GLN A 503 -17.61 14.11 18.18
N LYS A 504 -16.85 14.57 19.20
CA LYS A 504 -16.34 15.95 19.28
C LYS A 504 -15.52 16.35 18.04
N ASN A 505 -14.67 15.46 17.52
CA ASN A 505 -13.87 15.71 16.31
C ASN A 505 -14.72 15.77 15.02
N ALA A 506 -15.77 14.96 14.93
CA ALA A 506 -16.67 14.94 13.77
C ALA A 506 -17.54 16.21 13.72
N VAL A 507 -18.04 16.66 14.87
CA VAL A 507 -18.81 17.91 15.03
C VAL A 507 -17.92 19.12 14.69
N SER A 508 -16.70 19.18 15.22
CA SER A 508 -15.73 20.25 14.90
C SER A 508 -15.40 20.31 13.41
N TYR A 509 -15.20 19.15 12.77
CA TYR A 509 -14.97 19.09 11.32
C TYR A 509 -16.17 19.63 10.53
N MET A 510 -17.39 19.23 10.90
CA MET A 510 -18.61 19.69 10.24
C MET A 510 -18.83 21.19 10.45
N ALA A 511 -18.62 21.72 11.66
CA ALA A 511 -18.67 23.15 11.94
C ALA A 511 -17.71 23.92 11.02
N ALA A 512 -16.45 23.47 10.90
CA ALA A 512 -15.48 24.07 10.00
C ALA A 512 -15.85 23.96 8.50
N ARG A 513 -16.71 23.01 8.10
CA ARG A 513 -17.26 22.94 6.74
C ARG A 513 -18.46 23.87 6.55
N LEU A 514 -19.37 23.93 7.52
CA LEU A 514 -20.49 24.87 7.53
C LEU A 514 -20.00 26.32 7.50
N THR A 515 -19.01 26.68 8.33
CA THR A 515 -18.38 28.02 8.28
C THR A 515 -17.78 28.32 6.91
N SER A 516 -17.11 27.35 6.29
CA SER A 516 -16.51 27.54 4.96
C SER A 516 -17.56 27.71 3.86
N LEU A 517 -18.66 26.96 3.93
CA LEU A 517 -19.78 27.07 3.00
C LEU A 517 -20.49 28.41 3.20
N HIS A 518 -20.79 28.79 4.44
CA HIS A 518 -21.44 30.06 4.76
C HIS A 518 -20.61 31.26 4.33
N SER A 519 -19.30 31.24 4.58
CA SER A 519 -18.38 32.30 4.12
C SER A 519 -18.43 32.48 2.60
N TYR A 520 -18.59 31.38 1.85
CA TYR A 520 -18.77 31.44 0.41
C TYR A 520 -20.12 32.05 0.02
N ALA A 521 -21.19 31.68 0.73
CA ALA A 521 -22.54 32.20 0.50
C ALA A 521 -22.64 33.71 0.80
N VAL A 522 -22.03 34.18 1.89
CA VAL A 522 -21.90 35.62 2.20
C VAL A 522 -21.16 36.35 1.09
N ALA A 523 -20.01 35.82 0.64
CA ALA A 523 -19.17 36.48 -0.35
C ALA A 523 -19.76 36.48 -1.78
N SER A 524 -20.52 35.45 -2.15
CA SER A 524 -20.98 35.25 -3.54
C SER A 524 -22.48 35.50 -3.74
N TYR A 525 -23.28 35.47 -2.66
CA TYR A 525 -24.74 35.59 -2.69
C TYR A 525 -25.28 36.60 -1.66
N HIS A 526 -24.40 37.36 -1.00
CA HIS A 526 -24.74 38.45 -0.07
C HIS A 526 -25.66 38.03 1.09
N LEU A 527 -25.50 36.79 1.60
CA LEU A 527 -26.19 36.38 2.83
C LEU A 527 -25.63 37.11 4.06
N ALA A 528 -26.41 37.19 5.13
CA ALA A 528 -25.97 37.78 6.39
C ALA A 528 -24.77 37.01 7.00
N PRO A 529 -23.73 37.71 7.50
CA PRO A 529 -22.62 37.06 8.20
C PRO A 529 -23.07 36.45 9.53
N LEU A 530 -22.35 35.44 10.01
CA LEU A 530 -22.59 34.90 11.35
C LEU A 530 -22.12 35.91 12.42
N PRO A 531 -22.90 36.13 13.49
CA PRO A 531 -22.54 37.06 14.55
C PRO A 531 -21.39 36.54 15.43
N GLU A 532 -21.20 35.22 15.48
CA GLU A 532 -20.09 34.57 16.20
C GLU A 532 -19.63 33.27 15.52
N GLU A 533 -18.47 32.74 15.94
CA GLU A 533 -17.95 31.46 15.45
C GLU A 533 -18.80 30.28 15.96
N LEU A 534 -19.05 29.28 15.09
CA LEU A 534 -19.88 28.11 15.44
C LEU A 534 -19.31 27.26 16.59
N VAL A 535 -17.99 27.23 16.73
CA VAL A 535 -17.27 26.53 17.80
C VAL A 535 -16.08 27.42 18.21
N PRO A 536 -15.88 27.70 19.50
CA PRO A 536 -14.68 28.39 19.97
C PRO A 536 -13.44 27.66 19.46
N ARG A 537 -12.45 28.38 18.90
CA ARG A 537 -11.18 27.80 18.44
C ARG A 537 -10.30 27.33 19.60
N GLU A 538 -10.74 26.35 20.37
CA GLU A 538 -9.80 25.47 21.03
C GLU A 538 -9.11 24.66 19.92
N ARG A 539 -7.84 24.96 19.66
CA ARG A 539 -7.01 24.11 18.79
C ARG A 539 -6.97 22.73 19.44
N GLN A 540 -7.81 21.82 18.97
CA GLN A 540 -7.78 20.42 19.38
C GLN A 540 -6.36 19.90 19.23
N ARG A 541 -5.82 19.33 20.31
CA ARG A 541 -4.49 18.73 20.32
C ARG A 541 -4.47 17.61 19.27
N PRO A 542 -3.51 17.60 18.33
CA PRO A 542 -3.42 16.52 17.35
C PRO A 542 -3.23 15.19 18.08
N HIS A 543 -4.04 14.19 17.72
CA HIS A 543 -3.93 12.83 18.23
C HIS A 543 -3.29 11.92 17.18
N VAL A 544 -2.21 11.23 17.55
CA VAL A 544 -1.47 10.31 16.68
C VAL A 544 -1.64 8.90 17.19
N ARG A 545 -2.15 8.01 16.32
CA ARG A 545 -2.27 6.56 16.61
C ARG A 545 -0.91 5.89 16.46
N ALA A 546 -0.05 6.09 17.45
CA ALA A 546 1.29 5.51 17.50
C ALA A 546 1.19 4.02 17.86
N THR A 547 1.17 3.17 16.83
CA THR A 547 1.02 1.71 16.98
C THR A 547 2.09 0.98 16.18
N TYR A 548 2.61 -0.10 16.75
CA TYR A 548 3.56 -1.01 16.12
C TYR A 548 2.99 -2.44 16.08
N LEU A 549 3.10 -3.11 14.92
CA LEU A 549 2.74 -4.52 14.74
C LEU A 549 4.01 -5.38 14.82
N SER A 550 4.10 -6.25 15.82
CA SER A 550 5.26 -7.12 16.00
C SER A 550 5.34 -8.22 14.95
N GLU A 551 6.54 -8.75 14.73
CA GLU A 551 6.78 -9.83 13.77
C GLU A 551 5.97 -11.11 14.09
N PRO A 552 5.89 -11.59 15.35
CA PRO A 552 5.04 -12.74 15.70
C PRO A 552 3.58 -12.50 15.35
N LEU A 553 3.03 -11.32 15.65
CA LEU A 553 1.64 -11.00 15.38
C LEU A 553 1.35 -10.89 13.87
N PHE A 554 2.29 -10.35 13.09
CA PHE A 554 2.18 -10.35 11.63
C PHE A 554 2.19 -11.77 11.05
N ARG A 555 3.03 -12.68 11.56
CA ARG A 555 3.01 -14.08 11.11
C ARG A 555 1.70 -14.79 11.44
N GLN A 556 1.07 -14.45 12.56
CA GLN A 556 -0.25 -14.97 12.90
C GLN A 556 -1.36 -14.39 12.02
N LEU A 557 -1.25 -13.13 11.56
CA LEU A 557 -2.13 -12.62 10.51
C LEU A 557 -2.06 -13.50 9.25
N LEU A 558 -0.86 -13.87 8.81
CA LEU A 558 -0.69 -14.74 7.64
C LEU A 558 -1.31 -16.13 7.86
N ARG A 559 -1.14 -16.73 9.04
CA ARG A 559 -1.75 -18.02 9.39
C ARG A 559 -3.27 -17.95 9.51
N GLY A 560 -3.78 -16.90 10.15
CA GLY A 560 -5.22 -16.66 10.26
C GLY A 560 -5.88 -16.56 8.89
N MET A 561 -5.20 -15.92 7.92
CA MET A 561 -5.73 -15.87 6.55
C MET A 561 -5.83 -17.24 5.89
N GLU A 562 -4.89 -18.13 6.15
CA GLU A 562 -4.95 -19.47 5.56
C GLU A 562 -6.09 -20.32 6.11
N ARG A 563 -6.52 -20.05 7.34
CA ARG A 563 -7.63 -20.76 7.97
C ARG A 563 -9.00 -20.31 7.45
N MET A 564 -9.08 -19.27 6.62
CA MET A 564 -10.33 -18.82 5.99
C MET A 564 -10.79 -19.79 4.87
N THR A 565 -11.41 -20.92 5.25
CA THR A 565 -11.80 -22.01 4.35
C THR A 565 -12.85 -21.63 3.31
N HIS A 566 -13.72 -20.66 3.61
CA HIS A 566 -14.78 -20.19 2.70
C HIS A 566 -14.27 -19.29 1.56
N THR A 567 -12.96 -19.02 1.50
CA THR A 567 -12.36 -18.17 0.46
C THR A 567 -11.43 -18.96 -0.46
N SER A 568 -11.41 -18.57 -1.74
CA SER A 568 -10.58 -19.24 -2.74
C SER A 568 -9.09 -19.18 -2.38
N SER A 569 -8.36 -20.27 -2.66
CA SER A 569 -6.92 -20.34 -2.38
C SER A 569 -6.13 -19.23 -3.09
N SER A 570 -6.51 -18.89 -4.33
CA SER A 570 -5.92 -17.78 -5.09
C SER A 570 -6.12 -16.42 -4.44
N TYR A 571 -7.24 -16.20 -3.74
CA TYR A 571 -7.50 -14.94 -3.04
C TYR A 571 -6.70 -14.84 -1.75
N ARG A 572 -6.60 -15.93 -0.99
CA ARG A 572 -5.71 -16.02 0.17
C ARG A 572 -4.24 -15.83 -0.19
N GLU A 573 -3.80 -16.39 -1.32
CA GLU A 573 -2.45 -16.21 -1.88
C GLU A 573 -2.21 -14.72 -2.24
N CYS A 574 -3.18 -14.09 -2.91
CA CYS A 574 -3.15 -12.65 -3.26
C CYS A 574 -3.05 -11.76 -2.02
N LEU A 575 -3.91 -11.95 -1.02
CA LEU A 575 -3.90 -11.16 0.22
C LEU A 575 -2.62 -11.37 1.03
N SER A 576 -2.12 -12.61 1.11
CA SER A 576 -0.85 -12.92 1.76
C SER A 576 0.32 -12.17 1.13
N ALA A 577 0.45 -12.25 -0.19
CA ALA A 577 1.48 -11.51 -0.92
C ALA A 577 1.31 -9.99 -0.76
N LEU A 578 0.07 -9.49 -0.79
CA LEU A 578 -0.27 -8.08 -0.60
C LEU A 578 0.18 -7.58 0.78
N TYR A 579 -0.16 -8.28 1.86
CA TYR A 579 0.19 -7.85 3.21
C TYR A 579 1.70 -7.95 3.47
N ILE A 580 2.40 -8.95 2.93
CA ILE A 580 3.87 -9.02 2.98
C ILE A 580 4.49 -7.77 2.36
N VAL A 581 4.09 -7.43 1.14
CA VAL A 581 4.59 -6.22 0.46
C VAL A 581 4.24 -4.96 1.25
N ALA A 582 3.01 -4.83 1.74
CA ALA A 582 2.59 -3.67 2.53
C ALA A 582 3.37 -3.51 3.85
N TYR A 583 3.62 -4.62 4.55
CA TYR A 583 4.27 -4.67 5.85
C TYR A 583 5.79 -4.46 5.78
N ARG A 584 6.43 -4.85 4.68
CA ARG A 584 7.87 -4.64 4.45
C ARG A 584 8.16 -3.29 3.77
N ALA A 585 7.40 -2.93 2.74
CA ALA A 585 7.64 -1.72 1.95
C ALA A 585 6.86 -0.48 2.43
N GLY A 586 5.93 -0.63 3.37
CA GLY A 586 5.16 0.48 3.92
C GLY A 586 4.29 1.21 2.90
N LEU A 587 3.74 0.51 1.90
CA LEU A 587 2.90 1.14 0.86
C LEU A 587 1.59 1.67 1.43
N ARG A 588 1.09 2.78 0.87
CA ARG A 588 -0.28 3.24 1.17
C ARG A 588 -1.29 2.27 0.54
N LEU A 589 -2.49 2.14 1.11
CA LEU A 589 -3.55 1.28 0.56
C LEU A 589 -3.83 1.58 -0.94
N SER A 590 -3.96 2.87 -1.26
CA SER A 590 -4.17 3.31 -2.65
C SER A 590 -2.98 3.00 -3.57
N GLU A 591 -1.76 2.85 -3.03
CA GLU A 591 -0.56 2.51 -3.82
C GLU A 591 -0.54 1.02 -4.14
N ILE A 592 -0.89 0.17 -3.18
CA ILE A 592 -0.89 -1.28 -3.39
C ILE A 592 -2.05 -1.76 -4.26
N GLN A 593 -3.24 -1.16 -4.12
CA GLN A 593 -4.44 -1.48 -4.94
C GLN A 593 -4.21 -1.29 -6.43
N LYS A 594 -3.36 -0.33 -6.81
CA LYS A 594 -3.10 0.05 -8.20
C LYS A 594 -1.74 -0.45 -8.73
N LEU A 595 -0.98 -1.20 -7.91
CA LEU A 595 0.33 -1.68 -8.31
C LEU A 595 0.18 -2.62 -9.51
N ARG A 596 0.88 -2.35 -10.61
CA ARG A 596 0.82 -3.17 -11.82
C ARG A 596 2.03 -4.09 -11.90
N LEU A 597 1.88 -5.19 -12.62
CA LEU A 597 3.00 -6.11 -12.90
C LEU A 597 4.18 -5.39 -13.56
N LYS A 598 3.92 -4.41 -14.45
CA LYS A 598 5.01 -3.63 -15.08
C LYS A 598 5.76 -2.71 -14.11
N ASP A 599 5.19 -2.44 -12.94
CA ASP A 599 5.80 -1.59 -11.91
C ASP A 599 6.70 -2.41 -10.98
N ILE A 600 6.89 -3.71 -11.23
CA ILE A 600 7.74 -4.62 -10.44
C ILE A 600 8.89 -5.09 -11.33
N GLU A 601 10.12 -4.86 -10.89
CA GLU A 601 11.33 -5.30 -11.56
C GLU A 601 11.58 -6.81 -11.36
N ARG A 602 12.06 -7.49 -12.41
CA ARG A 602 12.38 -8.93 -12.37
C ARG A 602 13.87 -9.16 -12.09
N SER A 603 14.41 -8.49 -11.08
CA SER A 603 15.81 -8.63 -10.63
C SER A 603 15.87 -9.19 -9.20
N PRO A 604 17.05 -9.59 -8.71
CA PRO A 604 17.24 -9.93 -7.30
C PRO A 604 16.82 -8.79 -6.36
N GLU A 605 17.05 -7.54 -6.72
CA GLU A 605 16.66 -6.36 -5.93
C GLU A 605 15.15 -6.10 -5.96
N CYS A 606 14.43 -6.60 -6.97
CA CYS A 606 12.98 -6.52 -7.13
C CYS A 606 12.45 -5.11 -6.83
N TRP A 607 12.93 -4.11 -7.57
CA TRP A 607 12.49 -2.74 -7.37
C TRP A 607 11.00 -2.56 -7.67
N LEU A 608 10.28 -1.96 -6.72
CA LEU A 608 8.91 -1.51 -6.91
C LEU A 608 8.91 -0.05 -7.36
N TYR A 609 8.33 0.21 -8.51
CA TYR A 609 8.15 1.54 -9.06
C TYR A 609 6.79 2.11 -8.68
N ILE A 610 6.73 2.91 -7.62
CA ILE A 610 5.51 3.61 -7.24
C ILE A 610 5.40 4.84 -8.14
N ARG A 611 4.40 4.85 -9.02
CA ARG A 611 4.16 5.93 -9.99
C ARG A 611 2.68 6.31 -9.99
N ASP A 612 2.38 7.48 -10.54
CA ASP A 612 1.00 7.81 -10.88
C ASP A 612 0.51 6.96 -12.06
N THR A 613 -0.76 6.61 -12.00
CA THR A 613 -1.45 5.70 -12.92
C THR A 613 -2.73 6.35 -13.42
N ARG A 614 -3.41 5.73 -14.39
CA ARG A 614 -4.76 6.17 -14.82
C ARG A 614 -5.83 6.04 -13.71
N LEU A 615 -5.48 5.41 -12.59
CA LEU A 615 -6.30 5.27 -11.39
C LEU A 615 -5.98 6.37 -10.35
N ASP A 616 -5.15 7.36 -10.67
CA ASP A 616 -4.76 8.44 -9.75
C ASP A 616 -5.36 9.80 -10.11
N ASP A 617 -5.43 10.69 -9.12
CA ASP A 617 -5.95 12.06 -9.26
C ASP A 617 -4.85 13.08 -9.60
N GLY A 618 -3.69 12.63 -10.10
CA GLY A 618 -2.49 13.47 -10.25
C GLY A 618 -1.93 13.92 -8.90
N LYS A 619 -1.22 13.05 -8.19
CA LYS A 619 -0.36 13.50 -7.08
C LYS A 619 0.87 14.17 -7.69
N SER A 620 1.47 15.11 -6.98
CA SER A 620 2.70 15.76 -7.43
C SER A 620 3.78 14.72 -7.72
N ASP A 621 4.70 15.00 -8.65
CA ASP A 621 5.82 14.12 -9.03
C ASP A 621 6.61 13.57 -7.83
N SER A 622 6.58 14.28 -6.69
CA SER A 622 7.13 13.84 -5.40
C SER A 622 6.53 12.55 -4.83
N ALA A 623 5.42 12.04 -5.35
CA ALA A 623 4.85 10.74 -4.97
C ALA A 623 5.52 9.56 -5.69
N THR A 624 6.20 9.83 -6.81
CA THR A 624 6.92 8.84 -7.59
C THR A 624 8.21 8.44 -6.88
N ARG A 625 8.40 7.14 -6.64
CA ARG A 625 9.59 6.61 -5.95
C ARG A 625 9.84 5.15 -6.33
N LYS A 626 11.06 4.68 -6.05
CA LYS A 626 11.42 3.27 -6.14
C LYS A 626 11.69 2.70 -4.75
N ILE A 627 11.28 1.45 -4.51
CA ILE A 627 11.52 0.73 -3.25
C ILE A 627 12.24 -0.58 -3.55
N PRO A 628 13.40 -0.88 -2.92
CA PRO A 628 14.14 -2.11 -3.14
C PRO A 628 13.48 -3.27 -2.38
N LEU A 629 12.35 -3.78 -2.88
CA LEU A 629 11.57 -4.77 -2.14
C LEU A 629 12.36 -6.06 -1.92
N GLY A 630 13.17 -6.49 -2.89
CA GLY A 630 13.92 -7.75 -2.80
C GLY A 630 14.85 -7.83 -1.60
N VAL A 631 15.50 -6.72 -1.23
CA VAL A 631 16.40 -6.65 -0.07
C VAL A 631 15.63 -6.62 1.26
N LEU A 632 14.38 -6.12 1.24
CA LEU A 632 13.52 -6.01 2.43
C LEU A 632 12.79 -7.31 2.80
N LEU A 633 12.62 -8.24 1.86
CA LEU A 633 11.95 -9.51 2.10
C LEU A 633 12.91 -10.49 2.80
N THR A 634 12.38 -11.31 3.72
CA THR A 634 13.13 -12.50 4.15
C THR A 634 13.18 -13.52 2.98
N PRO A 635 14.11 -14.50 3.00
CA PRO A 635 14.19 -15.52 1.95
C PRO A 635 12.86 -16.27 1.72
N GLU A 636 12.11 -16.56 2.79
CA GLU A 636 10.82 -17.23 2.73
C GLU A 636 9.73 -16.33 2.14
N GLU A 637 9.73 -15.04 2.50
CA GLU A 637 8.80 -14.06 1.92
C GLU A 637 9.09 -13.84 0.44
N ARG A 638 10.36 -13.79 0.05
CA ARG A 638 10.77 -13.67 -1.35
C ARG A 638 10.28 -14.86 -2.16
N THR A 639 10.49 -16.07 -1.66
CA THR A 639 10.01 -17.30 -2.29
C THR A 639 8.49 -17.28 -2.47
N ARG A 640 7.74 -16.82 -1.47
CA ARG A 640 6.27 -16.72 -1.57
C ARG A 640 5.80 -15.67 -2.56
N LEU A 641 6.44 -14.49 -2.57
CA LEU A 641 6.09 -13.44 -3.51
C LEU A 641 6.40 -13.85 -4.95
N ASP A 642 7.56 -14.47 -5.19
CA ASP A 642 7.95 -14.95 -6.51
C ASP A 642 7.01 -16.07 -6.99
N ALA A 643 6.66 -17.00 -6.11
CA ALA A 643 5.67 -18.04 -6.41
C ALA A 643 4.33 -17.43 -6.84
N TYR A 644 3.85 -16.40 -6.14
CA TYR A 644 2.63 -15.68 -6.48
C TYR A 644 2.74 -14.92 -7.82
N LEU A 645 3.79 -14.10 -7.99
CA LEU A 645 3.97 -13.24 -9.17
C LEU A 645 4.23 -14.05 -10.45
N SER A 646 4.89 -15.21 -10.35
CA SER A 646 5.21 -16.05 -11.50
C SER A 646 3.97 -16.45 -12.32
N GLY A 647 2.87 -16.78 -11.64
CA GLY A 647 1.58 -17.11 -12.26
C GLY A 647 0.87 -15.92 -12.91
N LEU A 648 1.32 -14.69 -12.63
CA LEU A 648 0.72 -13.46 -13.12
C LEU A 648 1.46 -12.88 -14.32
N TRP A 649 2.76 -13.15 -14.49
CA TRP A 649 3.56 -12.57 -15.57
C TRP A 649 2.99 -12.71 -16.99
N PRO A 650 2.37 -13.84 -17.39
CA PRO A 650 1.75 -13.96 -18.72
C PRO A 650 0.64 -12.92 -18.97
N ARG A 651 0.02 -12.40 -17.91
CA ARG A 651 -0.99 -11.34 -18.00
C ARG A 651 -0.37 -10.04 -18.49
N LYS A 652 0.86 -9.71 -18.09
CA LYS A 652 1.56 -8.48 -18.52
C LYS A 652 1.68 -8.39 -20.05
N ALA A 653 1.93 -9.51 -20.72
CA ALA A 653 1.98 -9.57 -22.19
C ALA A 653 0.61 -9.31 -22.84
N LYS A 654 -0.47 -9.77 -22.21
CA LYS A 654 -1.85 -9.54 -22.68
C LYS A 654 -2.31 -8.10 -22.43
N ASN A 655 -1.89 -7.48 -21.32
CA ASN A 655 -2.18 -6.08 -21.03
C ASN A 655 -1.14 -5.46 -20.09
N ALA A 656 -0.50 -4.36 -20.54
CA ALA A 656 0.51 -3.65 -19.76
C ALA A 656 -0.01 -3.02 -18.45
N ASN A 657 -1.32 -2.93 -18.25
CA ASN A 657 -1.95 -2.43 -17.02
C ASN A 657 -2.49 -3.54 -16.10
N ALA A 658 -2.12 -4.79 -16.34
CA ALA A 658 -2.41 -5.91 -15.44
C ALA A 658 -1.95 -5.59 -14.01
N LEU A 659 -2.86 -5.71 -13.05
CA LEU A 659 -2.59 -5.46 -11.64
C LEU A 659 -1.81 -6.62 -11.02
N ALA A 660 -0.89 -6.28 -10.11
CA ALA A 660 -0.17 -7.24 -9.28
C ALA A 660 -1.09 -7.88 -8.23
N PHE A 661 -2.09 -7.14 -7.73
CA PHE A 661 -3.07 -7.61 -6.76
C PHE A 661 -4.51 -7.31 -7.24
N PRO A 662 -5.03 -8.07 -8.20
CA PRO A 662 -6.37 -7.83 -8.76
C PRO A 662 -7.49 -8.38 -7.88
N SER A 663 -8.68 -7.80 -8.03
CA SER A 663 -9.92 -8.40 -7.51
C SER A 663 -10.27 -9.69 -8.26
N GLN A 664 -11.04 -10.57 -7.61
CA GLN A 664 -11.60 -11.77 -8.23
C GLN A 664 -12.47 -11.45 -9.46
N SER A 665 -13.07 -10.25 -9.52
CA SER A 665 -13.88 -9.80 -10.66
C SER A 665 -13.07 -9.58 -11.95
N GLY A 666 -11.74 -9.40 -11.85
CA GLY A 666 -10.91 -9.26 -13.04
C GLY A 666 -9.52 -8.69 -12.77
N TRP A 667 -8.56 -9.14 -13.57
CA TRP A 667 -7.13 -8.79 -13.52
C TRP A 667 -6.76 -7.32 -13.83
N LEU A 668 -7.73 -6.49 -14.21
CA LEU A 668 -7.60 -5.03 -14.37
C LEU A 668 -8.39 -4.24 -13.31
N ILE A 669 -9.13 -4.94 -12.45
CA ILE A 669 -10.03 -4.35 -11.46
C ILE A 669 -9.29 -4.35 -10.11
N PRO A 670 -9.05 -3.18 -9.50
CA PRO A 670 -8.42 -3.11 -8.19
C PRO A 670 -9.37 -3.66 -7.12
N MET A 671 -8.81 -4.35 -6.12
CA MET A 671 -9.56 -4.73 -4.92
C MET A 671 -10.12 -3.48 -4.22
N SER A 672 -11.34 -3.60 -3.75
CA SER A 672 -11.99 -2.62 -2.89
C SER A 672 -11.28 -2.47 -1.55
N ASP A 673 -11.57 -1.38 -0.85
CA ASP A 673 -11.04 -1.16 0.49
C ASP A 673 -11.48 -2.26 1.47
N GLU A 674 -12.68 -2.80 1.32
CA GLU A 674 -13.22 -3.83 2.20
C GLU A 674 -12.56 -5.20 1.96
N GLU A 675 -12.33 -5.58 0.69
CA GLU A 675 -11.59 -6.79 0.32
C GLU A 675 -10.19 -6.86 0.95
N ILE A 676 -9.59 -5.71 1.28
CA ILE A 676 -8.25 -5.62 1.88
C ILE A 676 -8.30 -5.31 3.38
N ARG A 677 -9.23 -4.47 3.86
CA ARG A 677 -9.25 -4.08 5.28
C ARG A 677 -9.98 -5.10 6.15
N GLY A 678 -11.08 -5.67 5.65
CA GLY A 678 -11.94 -6.58 6.40
C GLY A 678 -11.17 -7.77 6.99
N PRO A 679 -10.49 -8.60 6.18
CA PRO A 679 -9.72 -9.74 6.68
C PRO A 679 -8.62 -9.33 7.66
N LEU A 680 -7.87 -8.26 7.36
CA LEU A 680 -6.79 -7.77 8.22
C LEU A 680 -7.29 -7.36 9.61
N THR A 681 -8.32 -6.52 9.67
CA THR A 681 -8.84 -6.00 10.93
C THR A 681 -9.51 -7.11 11.74
N SER A 682 -10.27 -8.01 11.09
CA SER A 682 -10.91 -9.14 11.76
C SER A 682 -9.87 -10.06 12.42
N ILE A 683 -8.88 -10.52 11.65
CA ILE A 683 -7.88 -11.47 12.15
C ILE A 683 -7.01 -10.82 13.24
N LEU A 684 -6.50 -9.60 13.03
CA LEU A 684 -5.66 -8.95 14.02
C LEU A 684 -6.40 -8.61 15.32
N ARG A 685 -7.71 -8.33 15.26
CA ARG A 685 -8.52 -8.15 16.47
C ARG A 685 -8.66 -9.46 17.24
N GLN A 686 -8.86 -10.57 16.55
CA GLN A 686 -8.98 -11.91 17.16
C GLN A 686 -7.65 -12.38 17.76
N VAL A 687 -6.55 -12.23 17.03
CA VAL A 687 -5.25 -12.75 17.46
C VAL A 687 -4.53 -11.80 18.43
N GLY A 688 -4.60 -10.49 18.20
CA GLY A 688 -3.84 -9.50 18.95
C GLY A 688 -4.64 -8.74 20.01
N GLY A 689 -5.94 -8.97 20.12
CA GLY A 689 -6.83 -8.30 21.09
C GLY A 689 -7.03 -6.80 20.86
N LYS A 690 -6.44 -6.22 19.80
CA LYS A 690 -6.43 -4.78 19.53
C LYS A 690 -6.95 -4.45 18.14
N TYR A 691 -7.44 -3.23 17.98
CA TYR A 691 -7.92 -2.76 16.69
C TYR A 691 -6.75 -2.29 15.80
N TYR A 692 -6.45 -3.07 14.76
CA TYR A 692 -5.46 -2.70 13.74
C TYR A 692 -6.11 -2.34 12.41
N THR A 693 -5.52 -1.37 11.72
CA THR A 693 -5.92 -0.97 10.36
C THR A 693 -4.77 -1.20 9.38
N PHE A 694 -5.09 -1.24 8.09
CA PHE A 694 -4.07 -1.35 7.03
C PHE A 694 -2.97 -0.28 7.15
N HIS A 695 -3.31 0.93 7.63
CA HIS A 695 -2.33 2.00 7.77
C HIS A 695 -1.24 1.67 8.80
N HIS A 696 -1.55 0.87 9.82
CA HIS A 696 -0.56 0.47 10.84
C HIS A 696 0.58 -0.39 10.25
N LEU A 697 0.37 -1.07 9.12
CA LEU A 697 1.45 -1.76 8.40
C LEU A 697 2.53 -0.77 7.95
N ARG A 698 2.12 0.41 7.48
CA ARG A 698 3.03 1.49 7.08
C ARG A 698 3.73 2.15 8.29
N HIS A 699 3.01 2.40 9.39
CA HIS A 699 3.64 2.87 10.63
C HIS A 699 4.73 1.91 11.08
N THR A 700 4.41 0.62 11.09
CA THR A 700 5.34 -0.44 11.48
C THR A 700 6.55 -0.49 10.55
N ALA A 701 6.35 -0.49 9.23
CA ALA A 701 7.45 -0.53 8.26
C ALA A 701 8.43 0.65 8.44
N LEU A 702 7.91 1.88 8.57
CA LEU A 702 8.74 3.09 8.69
C LEU A 702 9.42 3.20 10.06
N SER A 703 8.70 2.86 11.14
CA SER A 703 9.29 2.79 12.49
C SER A 703 10.39 1.73 12.56
N ARG A 704 10.21 0.57 11.92
CA ARG A 704 11.23 -0.49 11.84
C ARG A 704 12.46 -0.02 11.06
N LEU A 705 12.28 0.67 9.94
CA LEU A 705 13.40 1.24 9.20
C LEU A 705 14.15 2.29 10.00
N GLN A 706 13.48 3.06 10.88
CA GLN A 706 14.19 3.93 11.82
C GLN A 706 15.10 3.14 12.77
N LEU A 707 14.63 2.02 13.33
CA LEU A 707 15.47 1.15 14.16
C LEU A 707 16.68 0.63 13.36
N LEU A 708 16.45 0.22 12.10
CA LEU A 708 17.51 -0.24 11.21
C LEU A 708 18.57 0.83 10.92
N LEU A 709 18.18 2.09 10.71
CA LEU A 709 19.13 3.19 10.52
C LEU A 709 20.06 3.38 11.72
N HIS A 710 19.66 2.94 12.92
CA HIS A 710 20.41 3.08 14.17
C HIS A 710 20.76 1.73 14.81
N HIS A 711 20.78 0.65 14.02
CA HIS A 711 20.92 -0.72 14.53
C HIS A 711 22.21 -0.94 15.35
N GLU A 712 23.32 -0.32 14.94
CA GLU A 712 24.59 -0.34 15.67
C GLU A 712 24.47 0.36 17.03
N ALA A 713 23.93 1.57 17.05
CA ALA A 713 23.78 2.36 18.26
C ALA A 713 22.85 1.70 19.29
N LEU A 714 21.83 1.00 18.79
CA LEU A 714 20.84 0.28 19.59
C LEU A 714 21.29 -1.13 20.00
N ALA A 715 22.38 -1.66 19.41
CA ALA A 715 22.82 -3.05 19.57
C ALA A 715 21.65 -4.07 19.45
N LEU A 716 20.77 -3.88 18.45
CA LEU A 716 19.45 -4.53 18.43
C LEU A 716 19.54 -6.05 18.48
N HIS A 717 20.43 -6.68 17.71
CA HIS A 717 20.61 -8.14 17.67
C HIS A 717 21.16 -8.74 18.97
N SER A 718 21.66 -7.92 19.90
CA SER A 718 22.07 -8.37 21.24
C SER A 718 20.92 -8.42 22.24
N LEU A 719 19.73 -7.88 21.90
CA LEU A 719 18.56 -7.91 22.77
C LEU A 719 17.83 -9.26 22.64
N PRO A 720 17.39 -9.90 23.74
CA PRO A 720 16.73 -11.21 23.66
C PRO A 720 15.52 -11.26 22.69
N GLY A 721 14.66 -10.23 22.71
CA GLY A 721 13.47 -10.16 21.86
C GLY A 721 13.66 -9.43 20.53
N TRP A 722 14.88 -9.32 20.00
CA TRP A 722 15.16 -8.56 18.76
C TRP A 722 14.28 -8.98 17.57
N ALA A 723 13.98 -10.28 17.48
CA ALA A 723 13.14 -10.87 16.44
C ALA A 723 11.69 -10.36 16.46
N HIS A 724 11.22 -9.77 17.57
CA HIS A 724 9.87 -9.21 17.66
C HIS A 724 9.68 -7.96 16.80
N PHE A 725 10.76 -7.25 16.48
CA PHE A 725 10.70 -6.00 15.73
C PHE A 725 11.62 -5.97 14.51
N LEU A 726 12.65 -6.83 14.43
CA LEU A 726 13.47 -6.99 13.23
C LEU A 726 13.35 -8.42 12.66
N PRO A 727 12.91 -8.59 11.42
CA PRO A 727 12.88 -9.90 10.74
C PRO A 727 14.24 -10.26 10.11
N TRP A 728 15.21 -9.35 10.16
CA TRP A 728 16.44 -9.41 9.37
C TRP A 728 17.64 -9.73 10.24
N SER A 729 18.57 -10.51 9.71
CA SER A 729 19.90 -10.69 10.32
C SER A 729 20.70 -9.38 10.32
N ALA A 730 21.79 -9.32 11.09
CA ALA A 730 22.68 -8.16 11.10
C ALA A 730 23.21 -7.85 9.70
N ALA A 731 23.67 -8.86 8.95
CA ALA A 731 24.15 -8.71 7.58
C ALA A 731 23.07 -8.16 6.64
N GLN A 732 21.82 -8.64 6.76
CA GLN A 732 20.72 -8.12 5.96
C GLN A 732 20.36 -6.69 6.37
N CYS A 733 20.44 -6.32 7.65
CA CYS A 733 20.26 -4.93 8.08
C CYS A 733 21.29 -4.00 7.43
N THR A 734 22.56 -4.41 7.37
CA THR A 734 23.62 -3.66 6.68
C THR A 734 23.31 -3.50 5.18
N ALA A 735 22.90 -4.58 4.51
CA ALA A 735 22.54 -4.53 3.09
C ALA A 735 21.34 -3.60 2.82
N ILE A 736 20.29 -3.67 3.64
CA ILE A 736 19.13 -2.76 3.55
C ILE A 736 19.56 -1.32 3.79
N TYR A 737 20.35 -1.07 4.85
CA TYR A 737 20.87 0.26 5.19
C TYR A 737 21.59 0.85 3.99
N GLN A 738 22.59 0.14 3.47
CA GLN A 738 23.36 0.56 2.30
C GLN A 738 22.45 0.81 1.10
N THR A 739 21.53 -0.10 0.78
CA THR A 739 20.65 0.05 -0.40
C THR A 739 19.73 1.27 -0.30
N ILE A 740 19.17 1.55 0.89
CA ILE A 740 18.28 2.70 1.09
C ILE A 740 19.07 4.01 1.07
N THR A 741 20.24 4.06 1.73
CA THR A 741 21.03 5.30 1.88
C THR A 741 21.93 5.61 0.69
N HIS A 742 22.27 4.63 -0.17
CA HIS A 742 23.22 4.76 -1.28
C HIS A 742 22.99 5.98 -2.18
N SER A 743 21.72 6.33 -2.42
CA SER A 743 21.35 7.44 -3.31
C SER A 743 21.16 8.79 -2.62
N SER A 744 21.22 8.84 -1.29
CA SER A 744 20.96 10.06 -0.51
C SER A 744 22.26 10.75 -0.11
N THR A 745 22.67 11.74 -0.89
CA THR A 745 23.73 12.70 -0.50
C THR A 745 23.30 13.64 0.62
N GLN A 746 22.05 13.56 1.09
CA GLN A 746 21.44 14.48 2.05
C GLN A 746 21.27 13.89 3.46
N GLY A 747 21.70 12.65 3.69
CA GLY A 747 21.63 11.94 4.97
C GLY A 747 20.50 10.91 5.08
N ASP A 748 20.54 10.10 6.12
CA ASP A 748 19.73 8.86 6.24
C ASP A 748 18.23 9.13 6.37
N TYR A 749 17.84 10.16 7.13
CA TYR A 749 16.43 10.49 7.31
C TYR A 749 15.80 11.09 6.04
N TRP A 750 16.60 11.68 5.16
CA TRP A 750 16.15 12.07 3.81
C TRP A 750 15.96 10.85 2.92
N ALA A 751 16.85 9.86 3.00
CA ALA A 751 16.67 8.58 2.32
C ALA A 751 15.36 7.91 2.77
N LEU A 752 15.08 7.90 4.08
CA LEU A 752 13.84 7.36 4.63
C LEU A 752 12.60 8.17 4.20
N ALA A 753 12.69 9.50 4.12
CA ALA A 753 11.60 10.33 3.61
C ALA A 753 11.32 10.05 2.12
N GLN A 754 12.37 9.87 1.31
CA GLN A 754 12.25 9.50 -0.09
C GLN A 754 11.63 8.11 -0.24
N PHE A 755 12.08 7.14 0.56
CA PHE A 755 11.49 5.80 0.66
C PHE A 755 9.99 5.85 1.00
N ALA A 756 9.62 6.72 1.95
CA ALA A 756 8.23 6.92 2.34
C ALA A 756 7.41 7.66 1.27
N GLY A 757 8.03 8.37 0.33
CA GLY A 757 7.33 9.28 -0.59
C GLY A 757 6.80 10.52 0.14
N HIS A 758 7.61 11.09 1.02
CA HIS A 758 7.38 12.34 1.72
C HIS A 758 8.32 13.42 1.22
N GLN A 759 7.85 14.66 1.26
CA GLN A 759 8.63 15.81 0.80
C GLN A 759 9.78 16.17 1.75
N SER A 760 9.70 15.72 3.00
CA SER A 760 10.70 16.04 4.01
C SER A 760 10.71 15.02 5.16
N PRO A 761 11.85 14.86 5.88
CA PRO A 761 11.96 14.02 7.07
C PRO A 761 10.95 14.36 8.17
N GLU A 762 10.62 15.64 8.34
CA GLU A 762 9.69 16.12 9.36
C GLU A 762 8.30 15.49 9.21
N THR A 763 7.84 15.31 7.96
CA THR A 763 6.56 14.66 7.67
C THR A 763 6.60 13.19 8.07
N THR A 764 7.72 12.51 7.81
CA THR A 764 7.91 11.11 8.21
C THR A 764 7.95 10.98 9.72
N LEU A 765 8.74 11.83 10.38
CA LEU A 765 8.97 11.84 11.82
C LEU A 765 7.67 12.04 12.59
N HIS A 766 6.91 13.08 12.24
CA HIS A 766 5.69 13.45 12.97
C HIS A 766 4.63 12.35 12.96
N SER A 767 4.50 11.63 11.84
CA SER A 767 3.38 10.71 11.64
C SER A 767 3.74 9.24 11.79
N TYR A 768 5.01 8.83 11.64
CA TYR A 768 5.33 7.40 11.48
C TYR A 768 6.55 6.89 12.27
N LEU A 769 7.38 7.75 12.87
CA LEU A 769 8.65 7.33 13.51
C LEU A 769 8.54 7.30 15.04
N HIS A 770 8.00 6.20 15.58
CA HIS A 770 7.62 6.11 16.99
C HIS A 770 8.73 5.65 17.94
N PHE A 771 9.92 5.34 17.43
CA PHE A 771 11.08 4.90 18.23
C PHE A 771 12.11 6.01 18.50
N THR A 772 11.78 7.26 18.15
CA THR A 772 12.73 8.38 18.23
C THR A 772 13.32 8.59 19.62
N HIS A 773 12.54 8.39 20.69
CA HIS A 773 13.01 8.51 22.07
C HIS A 773 14.01 7.41 22.46
N TRP A 774 13.78 6.18 21.99
CA TRP A 774 14.68 5.06 22.23
C TRP A 774 15.99 5.21 21.43
N VAL A 775 15.89 5.66 20.17
CA VAL A 775 17.07 5.98 19.35
C VAL A 775 17.89 7.11 19.98
N ASN A 776 17.24 8.19 20.46
CA ASN A 776 17.90 9.25 21.21
C ASN A 776 18.70 8.69 22.38
N ALA A 777 18.05 7.87 23.20
CA ALA A 777 18.69 7.25 24.35
C ALA A 777 19.89 6.39 23.95
N ALA A 778 19.75 5.58 22.91
CA ALA A 778 20.82 4.72 22.41
C ALA A 778 22.06 5.51 21.96
N CYS A 779 21.88 6.65 21.30
CA CYS A 779 22.98 7.55 20.95
C CYS A 779 23.66 8.13 22.22
N LEU A 780 22.87 8.57 23.20
CA LEU A 780 23.37 9.22 24.42
C LEU A 780 24.03 8.24 25.40
N LEU A 781 23.58 6.99 25.44
CA LEU A 781 24.16 5.94 26.30
C LEU A 781 25.57 5.50 25.86
N GLN A 782 26.04 5.94 24.69
CA GLN A 782 27.42 5.76 24.22
C GLN A 782 28.41 6.74 24.89
N ALA A 783 27.91 7.68 25.69
CA ALA A 783 28.74 8.64 26.40
C ALA A 783 29.79 7.95 27.28
N LYS A 784 30.99 8.51 27.23
CA LYS A 784 32.15 8.13 28.03
C LYS A 784 32.47 9.27 28.98
N TYR A 785 32.53 8.97 30.26
CA TYR A 785 32.73 9.97 31.30
C TYR A 785 34.08 9.77 31.97
N ASP A 786 35.01 10.68 31.70
CA ASP A 786 36.28 10.73 32.40
C ASP A 786 36.25 11.84 33.44
N TRP A 787 35.85 11.45 34.64
CA TRP A 787 35.54 12.35 35.74
C TRP A 787 36.55 12.22 36.88
N SER A 788 36.72 13.29 37.66
CA SER A 788 37.42 13.23 38.94
C SER A 788 36.74 12.27 39.92
N LEU A 789 37.45 11.86 40.97
CA LEU A 789 36.90 10.96 41.99
C LEU A 789 35.62 11.52 42.63
N SER A 790 35.57 12.83 42.90
CA SER A 790 34.40 13.49 43.49
C SER A 790 33.19 13.40 42.56
N LEU A 791 33.36 13.67 41.27
CA LEU A 791 32.30 13.57 40.26
C LEU A 791 31.87 12.10 40.05
N ARG A 792 32.80 11.14 40.02
CA ARG A 792 32.47 9.70 39.96
C ARG A 792 31.61 9.29 41.14
N HIS A 793 31.99 9.67 42.36
CA HIS A 793 31.21 9.39 43.56
C HIS A 793 29.82 10.04 43.50
N HIS A 794 29.75 11.31 43.06
CA HIS A 794 28.51 12.06 42.95
C HIS A 794 27.53 11.44 41.94
N PHE A 795 27.96 11.25 40.69
CA PHE A 795 27.11 10.81 39.59
C PHE A 795 26.79 9.32 39.57
N THR A 796 27.61 8.46 40.17
CA THR A 796 27.30 7.02 40.25
C THR A 796 26.38 6.68 41.42
N GLY A 797 26.27 7.55 42.43
CA GLY A 797 25.52 7.23 43.65
C GLY A 797 26.22 6.25 44.59
N LEU A 798 27.45 5.80 44.28
CA LEU A 798 28.19 4.77 45.01
C LEU A 798 29.26 5.35 45.92
N SER A 799 29.52 4.73 47.08
CA SER A 799 30.60 5.10 47.99
C SER A 799 31.98 4.86 47.36
N ARG A 800 33.03 5.54 47.88
CA ARG A 800 34.42 5.33 47.41
C ARG A 800 34.84 3.85 47.49
N ALA A 801 34.52 3.16 48.57
CA ALA A 801 34.79 1.73 48.71
C ALA A 801 34.14 0.89 47.60
N LYS A 802 32.90 1.20 47.21
CA LYS A 802 32.22 0.51 46.10
C LYS A 802 32.83 0.87 44.75
N LEU A 803 33.28 2.12 44.55
CA LEU A 803 34.00 2.49 43.32
C LEU A 803 35.31 1.70 43.19
N THR A 804 36.07 1.56 44.28
CA THR A 804 37.28 0.72 44.31
C THR A 804 36.97 -0.75 44.04
N GLN A 805 35.93 -1.29 44.69
CA GLN A 805 35.51 -2.69 44.50
C GLN A 805 35.12 -3.01 43.05
N ASN A 806 34.50 -2.07 42.35
CA ASN A 806 34.10 -2.23 40.95
C ASN A 806 35.22 -1.85 39.97
N ASP A 807 36.42 -1.50 40.46
CA ASP A 807 37.54 -1.00 39.66
C ASP A 807 37.13 0.21 38.80
N TRP A 808 36.50 1.22 39.40
CA TRP A 808 35.99 2.42 38.70
C TRP A 808 36.80 3.69 38.99
N LEU A 809 37.98 3.57 39.58
CA LEU A 809 38.85 4.72 39.86
C LEU A 809 39.57 5.20 38.60
N GLU A 810 39.93 4.27 37.71
CA GLU A 810 40.67 4.55 36.48
C GLU A 810 39.84 4.34 35.21
N GLY A 811 40.22 5.06 34.13
CA GLY A 811 39.58 4.98 32.82
C GLY A 811 38.15 5.55 32.76
N PRO A 812 37.58 5.72 31.56
CA PRO A 812 36.25 6.30 31.41
C PRO A 812 35.15 5.38 31.96
N LEU A 813 34.14 5.97 32.60
CA LEU A 813 32.90 5.29 32.96
C LEU A 813 31.95 5.31 31.77
N THR A 814 31.36 4.15 31.47
CA THR A 814 30.37 3.98 30.40
C THR A 814 29.17 3.25 30.96
N TRP A 815 28.01 3.39 30.31
CA TRP A 815 26.82 2.62 30.68
C TRP A 815 27.12 1.11 30.72
N GLN A 816 27.80 0.59 29.70
CA GLN A 816 28.15 -0.84 29.60
C GLN A 816 29.01 -1.31 30.78
N ARG A 817 30.01 -0.52 31.20
CA ARG A 817 30.87 -0.83 32.35
C ARG A 817 30.12 -0.79 33.67
N CYS A 818 29.18 0.15 33.81
CA CYS A 818 28.54 0.43 35.10
C CYS A 818 27.16 -0.21 35.32
N ARG A 819 26.52 -0.73 34.27
CA ARG A 819 25.10 -1.15 34.31
C ARG A 819 24.80 -2.16 35.42
N GLU A 820 25.64 -3.17 35.61
CA GLU A 820 25.31 -4.31 36.50
C GLU A 820 25.26 -3.86 37.96
N ALA A 821 26.31 -3.17 38.42
CA ALA A 821 26.34 -2.60 39.76
C ALA A 821 25.27 -1.52 39.97
N LEU A 822 25.00 -0.66 38.97
CA LEU A 822 23.94 0.34 39.08
C LEU A 822 22.55 -0.32 39.19
N LEU A 823 22.23 -1.30 38.34
CA LEU A 823 20.97 -2.03 38.40
C LEU A 823 20.80 -2.80 39.72
N GLN A 824 21.84 -3.49 40.19
CA GLN A 824 21.82 -4.18 41.48
C GLN A 824 21.50 -3.21 42.61
N SER A 825 22.13 -2.04 42.58
CA SER A 825 22.02 -1.03 43.62
C SER A 825 20.69 -0.25 43.59
N LEU A 826 19.99 -0.27 42.45
CA LEU A 826 18.65 0.30 42.24
C LEU A 826 17.53 -0.74 42.37
N SER A 827 17.83 -2.03 42.55
CA SER A 827 16.87 -3.13 42.50
C SER A 827 15.56 -2.94 43.29
N PRO A 828 15.53 -2.31 44.49
CA PRO A 828 14.27 -2.09 45.22
C PRO A 828 13.29 -1.13 44.52
N TYR A 829 13.81 -0.32 43.59
CA TYR A 829 13.08 0.74 42.90
C TYR A 829 12.79 0.41 41.42
N LEU A 830 13.29 -0.74 40.96
CA LEU A 830 13.14 -1.21 39.59
C LEU A 830 11.93 -2.13 39.47
N GLN A 831 11.11 -1.88 38.46
CA GLN A 831 10.17 -2.83 37.89
C GLN A 831 10.84 -3.53 36.71
N GLN A 832 11.11 -4.82 36.87
CA GLN A 832 11.64 -5.64 35.78
C GLN A 832 10.57 -5.87 34.71
N VAL A 833 10.96 -5.64 33.46
CA VAL A 833 10.18 -5.94 32.25
C VAL A 833 10.95 -7.02 31.51
N SER A 834 10.59 -8.27 31.79
CA SER A 834 11.25 -9.44 31.20
C SER A 834 10.92 -9.55 29.71
N TRP A 835 11.77 -10.24 28.95
CA TRP A 835 11.41 -10.62 27.60
C TRP A 835 10.60 -11.91 27.64
N VAL A 836 9.41 -11.92 27.05
CA VAL A 836 8.67 -13.15 26.74
C VAL A 836 8.93 -13.46 25.28
N LEU A 837 9.90 -14.35 25.05
CA LEU A 837 10.34 -14.72 23.71
C LEU A 837 9.25 -15.54 23.04
N MET A 838 8.71 -15.01 21.95
CA MET A 838 7.78 -15.73 21.11
C MET A 838 8.48 -16.20 19.86
N GLU A 839 8.52 -17.52 19.65
CA GLU A 839 8.96 -18.05 18.38
C GLU A 839 8.04 -17.58 17.26
N CYS A 840 8.65 -17.00 16.24
CA CYS A 840 7.93 -16.59 15.06
C CYS A 840 7.45 -17.83 14.31
N ALA A 841 6.15 -18.09 14.38
CA ALA A 841 5.53 -19.25 13.75
C ALA A 841 5.99 -19.40 12.28
N PRO A 842 6.27 -20.62 11.77
CA PRO A 842 6.75 -20.77 10.41
C PRO A 842 5.71 -20.22 9.43
N TYR A 843 6.21 -19.65 8.32
CA TYR A 843 5.33 -19.24 7.24
C TYR A 843 4.50 -20.44 6.79
N PRO A 844 3.24 -20.22 6.42
CA PRO A 844 2.44 -21.35 6.03
C PRO A 844 2.93 -21.96 4.71
N PRO A 845 2.62 -23.23 4.39
CA PRO A 845 3.11 -23.87 3.16
C PRO A 845 2.62 -23.12 1.91
N LEU A 846 3.43 -23.13 0.85
CA LEU A 846 2.99 -22.54 -0.43
C LEU A 846 1.78 -23.29 -0.97
N VAL A 847 0.79 -22.53 -1.47
CA VAL A 847 -0.39 -23.10 -2.12
C VAL A 847 0.05 -23.79 -3.40
N LYS A 848 -0.01 -25.12 -3.38
CA LYS A 848 0.27 -25.97 -4.51
C LYS A 848 -0.97 -26.11 -5.38
N HIS A 849 -0.88 -25.72 -6.66
CA HIS A 849 -2.00 -25.79 -7.60
C HIS A 849 -1.91 -27.08 -8.43
N LYS A 850 -3.04 -27.77 -8.64
CA LYS A 850 -3.09 -28.84 -9.65
C LYS A 850 -3.03 -28.19 -11.04
N LEU A 851 -2.28 -28.77 -11.98
CA LEU A 851 -2.28 -28.32 -13.37
C LEU A 851 -3.72 -28.47 -13.91
N ASP A 852 -4.45 -27.37 -14.09
CA ASP A 852 -5.81 -27.39 -14.63
C ASP A 852 -5.79 -27.40 -16.18
N PHE A 853 -6.94 -27.15 -16.83
CA PHE A 853 -7.02 -27.18 -18.30
C PHE A 853 -6.34 -25.96 -18.92
N ASP A 854 -6.62 -24.77 -18.39
CA ASP A 854 -6.12 -23.51 -18.92
C ASP A 854 -4.61 -23.37 -18.62
N ALA A 855 -4.18 -23.81 -17.44
CA ALA A 855 -2.78 -23.88 -17.04
C ALA A 855 -1.98 -24.84 -17.91
N ALA A 856 -2.52 -26.02 -18.26
CA ALA A 856 -1.88 -26.95 -19.19
C ALA A 856 -1.71 -26.33 -20.58
N LEU A 857 -2.74 -25.67 -21.10
CA LEU A 857 -2.69 -25.01 -22.41
C LEU A 857 -1.64 -23.88 -22.44
N GLU A 858 -1.59 -23.04 -21.41
CA GLU A 858 -0.60 -21.96 -21.31
C GLU A 858 0.81 -22.52 -21.11
N LEU A 859 1.00 -23.57 -20.30
CA LEU A 859 2.30 -24.23 -20.10
C LEU A 859 2.86 -24.73 -21.42
N ILE A 860 2.06 -25.46 -22.21
CA ILE A 860 2.46 -25.95 -23.54
C ILE A 860 2.73 -24.78 -24.49
N ALA A 861 1.92 -23.73 -24.46
CA ALA A 861 2.13 -22.54 -25.29
C ALA A 861 3.46 -21.83 -24.99
N ARG A 862 3.88 -21.77 -23.73
CA ARG A 862 5.14 -21.15 -23.31
C ARG A 862 6.34 -22.03 -23.64
N PHE A 863 6.21 -23.34 -23.42
CA PHE A 863 7.22 -24.31 -23.84
C PHE A 863 7.49 -24.25 -25.35
N ALA A 864 6.43 -24.16 -26.16
CA ALA A 864 6.53 -23.99 -27.61
C ALA A 864 7.29 -22.70 -28.01
N ARG A 865 7.11 -21.61 -27.24
CA ARG A 865 7.80 -20.32 -27.44
C ARG A 865 9.24 -20.29 -26.91
N HIS A 866 9.78 -21.39 -26.39
CA HIS A 866 11.08 -21.44 -25.71
C HIS A 866 11.21 -20.44 -24.55
N GLU A 867 10.10 -20.15 -23.88
CA GLU A 867 10.13 -19.32 -22.66
C GLU A 867 10.58 -20.16 -21.46
N ASP A 868 11.26 -19.54 -20.49
CA ASP A 868 11.55 -20.19 -19.22
C ASP A 868 10.25 -20.52 -18.46
N ILE A 869 10.03 -21.81 -18.24
CA ILE A 869 8.86 -22.38 -17.57
C ILE A 869 9.16 -22.92 -16.17
N THR A 870 10.39 -22.79 -15.67
CA THR A 870 10.85 -23.36 -14.39
C THR A 870 9.91 -23.00 -13.24
N ASP A 871 9.51 -21.73 -13.15
CA ASP A 871 8.57 -21.26 -12.13
C ASP A 871 7.20 -21.95 -12.20
N GLN A 872 6.71 -22.25 -13.41
CA GLN A 872 5.41 -22.92 -13.59
C GLN A 872 5.50 -24.40 -13.25
N LEU A 873 6.61 -25.06 -13.61
CA LEU A 873 6.86 -26.46 -13.22
C LEU A 873 6.81 -26.60 -11.69
N ASN A 874 7.46 -25.68 -10.97
CA ASN A 874 7.43 -25.63 -9.51
C ASN A 874 6.02 -25.32 -8.96
N ARG A 875 5.32 -24.32 -9.54
CA ARG A 875 3.95 -23.93 -9.10
C ARG A 875 2.93 -25.06 -9.22
N TYR A 876 3.07 -25.92 -10.23
CA TYR A 876 2.19 -27.06 -10.47
C TYR A 876 2.77 -28.41 -10.00
N GLN A 877 3.95 -28.42 -9.36
CA GLN A 877 4.68 -29.61 -8.91
C GLN A 877 4.88 -30.66 -10.01
N LEU A 878 5.27 -30.22 -11.20
CA LEU A 878 5.59 -31.13 -12.29
C LEU A 878 7.01 -31.66 -12.08
N THR A 879 7.13 -32.95 -11.78
CA THR A 879 8.43 -33.63 -11.70
C THR A 879 9.04 -33.76 -13.11
N PRO A 880 10.37 -33.94 -13.23
CA PRO A 880 10.99 -34.22 -14.53
C PRO A 880 10.28 -35.35 -15.29
N ALA A 881 9.95 -36.45 -14.60
CA ALA A 881 9.21 -37.57 -15.18
C ALA A 881 7.82 -37.19 -15.74
N MET A 882 7.06 -36.32 -15.04
CA MET A 882 5.77 -35.84 -15.53
C MET A 882 5.91 -34.93 -16.75
N VAL A 883 6.99 -34.15 -16.81
CA VAL A 883 7.31 -33.31 -17.96
C VAL A 883 7.69 -34.19 -19.15
N ASP A 884 8.57 -35.18 -18.95
CA ASP A 884 8.98 -36.13 -19.97
C ASP A 884 7.77 -36.89 -20.54
N GLU A 885 6.88 -37.38 -19.67
CA GLU A 885 5.63 -38.04 -20.08
C GLU A 885 4.74 -37.10 -20.91
N LEU A 886 4.59 -35.84 -20.50
CA LEU A 886 3.79 -34.85 -21.24
C LEU A 886 4.40 -34.58 -22.63
N VAL A 887 5.72 -34.42 -22.70
CA VAL A 887 6.47 -34.21 -23.95
C VAL A 887 6.31 -35.41 -24.87
N GLU A 888 6.45 -36.64 -24.36
CA GLU A 888 6.26 -37.87 -25.11
C GLU A 888 4.84 -37.97 -25.69
N LYS A 889 3.80 -37.71 -24.88
CA LYS A 889 2.40 -37.68 -25.36
C LYS A 889 2.19 -36.64 -26.45
N ILE A 890 2.80 -35.46 -26.35
CA ILE A 890 2.74 -34.43 -27.40
C ILE A 890 3.40 -34.94 -28.70
N HIS A 891 4.55 -35.62 -28.61
CA HIS A 891 5.22 -36.21 -29.77
C HIS A 891 4.37 -37.31 -30.44
N LEU A 892 3.72 -38.18 -29.66
CA LEU A 892 2.80 -39.19 -30.17
C LEU A 892 1.62 -38.57 -30.93
N LEU A 893 0.98 -37.54 -30.36
CA LEU A 893 -0.11 -36.82 -31.03
C LEU A 893 0.37 -36.09 -32.29
N LYS A 894 1.60 -35.57 -32.30
CA LYS A 894 2.22 -34.93 -33.47
C LYS A 894 2.46 -35.91 -34.62
N ALA A 895 2.69 -37.19 -34.31
CA ALA A 895 2.89 -38.24 -35.32
C ALA A 895 1.60 -38.62 -36.09
N PHE A 896 0.42 -38.13 -35.66
CA PHE A 896 -0.84 -38.43 -36.34
C PHE A 896 -0.93 -37.71 -37.69
N LYS A 897 -0.62 -38.44 -38.76
CA LYS A 897 -0.62 -37.94 -40.15
C LYS A 897 -1.91 -38.31 -40.91
N THR A 898 -2.23 -37.54 -41.95
CA THR A 898 -3.23 -37.84 -42.98
C THR A 898 -2.67 -38.87 -43.97
N GLN A 899 -3.53 -39.45 -44.82
CA GLN A 899 -3.09 -40.36 -45.91
C GLN A 899 -2.08 -39.68 -46.85
N ARG A 900 -2.16 -38.36 -47.01
CA ARG A 900 -1.22 -37.55 -47.81
C ARG A 900 -0.02 -37.03 -47.00
N GLY A 901 0.31 -37.65 -45.87
CA GLY A 901 1.48 -37.31 -45.04
C GLY A 901 1.40 -36.04 -44.20
N ALA A 902 0.38 -35.19 -44.37
CA ALA A 902 0.22 -33.94 -43.61
C ALA A 902 -0.21 -34.17 -42.15
N GLN A 903 0.24 -33.33 -41.22
CA GLN A 903 -0.14 -33.38 -39.80
C GLN A 903 -1.63 -33.07 -39.58
N ARG A 904 -2.30 -33.84 -38.71
CA ARG A 904 -3.75 -33.70 -38.46
C ARG A 904 -4.12 -32.67 -37.40
N LEU A 905 -3.43 -32.72 -36.27
CA LEU A 905 -3.84 -31.98 -35.07
C LEU A 905 -3.15 -30.63 -34.94
N LEU A 906 -1.93 -30.53 -35.45
CA LEU A 906 -1.04 -29.40 -35.30
C LEU A 906 -0.84 -28.75 -36.67
N TYR A 907 -1.05 -27.43 -36.75
CA TYR A 907 -0.75 -26.63 -37.94
C TYR A 907 -0.40 -25.22 -37.49
N SER A 908 0.84 -24.83 -37.78
CA SER A 908 1.33 -23.48 -37.57
C SER A 908 2.26 -23.13 -38.72
N THR A 909 2.08 -21.94 -39.30
CA THR A 909 3.04 -21.30 -40.21
C THR A 909 4.28 -20.81 -39.47
N SER A 910 4.20 -20.68 -38.14
CA SER A 910 5.33 -20.35 -37.27
C SER A 910 5.93 -21.63 -36.70
N HIS A 911 7.21 -21.90 -37.00
CA HIS A 911 7.94 -23.09 -36.54
C HIS A 911 7.88 -23.30 -35.01
N HIS A 912 7.74 -22.22 -34.23
CA HIS A 912 7.73 -22.25 -32.76
C HIS A 912 6.39 -22.71 -32.14
N LEU A 913 5.22 -22.61 -32.80
CA LEU A 913 3.92 -22.99 -32.19
C LEU A 913 3.46 -24.42 -32.55
N ASN A 914 4.38 -25.28 -32.99
CA ASN A 914 4.08 -26.62 -33.54
C ASN A 914 3.74 -27.69 -32.48
N LEU A 915 3.21 -27.27 -31.32
CA LEU A 915 2.83 -28.12 -30.18
C LEU A 915 1.36 -27.90 -29.72
N LEU A 916 0.61 -27.01 -30.38
CA LEU A 916 -0.80 -26.74 -30.05
C LEU A 916 -1.74 -26.92 -31.24
N PRO A 917 -2.97 -27.41 -31.04
CA PRO A 917 -4.02 -27.31 -32.03
C PRO A 917 -4.38 -25.82 -32.17
N GLY A 918 -4.25 -25.24 -33.37
CA GLY A 918 -4.27 -23.79 -33.61
C GLY A 918 -5.28 -22.95 -32.80
N ALA A 919 -4.90 -21.71 -32.48
CA ALA A 919 -5.57 -20.85 -31.48
C ALA A 919 -7.06 -20.56 -31.76
N LEU A 920 -7.88 -20.53 -30.69
CA LEU A 920 -9.24 -19.96 -30.70
C LEU A 920 -9.15 -18.44 -30.83
N ARG A 921 -9.70 -17.89 -31.93
CA ARG A 921 -9.43 -16.52 -32.36
C ARG A 921 -10.48 -15.52 -31.89
N SER A 922 -11.63 -15.97 -31.36
CA SER A 922 -12.69 -15.07 -30.88
C SER A 922 -12.92 -15.12 -29.36
N HIS A 923 -13.29 -13.98 -28.77
CA HIS A 923 -13.68 -13.89 -27.36
C HIS A 923 -14.88 -14.82 -27.04
N LYS A 924 -15.83 -14.97 -27.97
CA LYS A 924 -17.00 -15.84 -27.81
C LYS A 924 -16.59 -17.32 -27.73
N GLU A 925 -15.63 -17.79 -28.54
CA GLU A 925 -15.08 -19.15 -28.43
C GLU A 925 -14.36 -19.38 -27.10
N GLN A 926 -13.61 -18.39 -26.59
CA GLN A 926 -12.91 -18.50 -25.30
C GLN A 926 -13.88 -18.60 -24.12
N VAL A 927 -15.00 -17.88 -24.15
CA VAL A 927 -16.07 -17.99 -23.14
C VAL A 927 -16.75 -19.36 -23.22
N GLU A 928 -17.04 -19.84 -24.44
CA GLU A 928 -17.67 -21.13 -24.64
C GLU A 928 -16.75 -22.29 -24.21
N LEU A 929 -15.45 -22.22 -24.48
CA LEU A 929 -14.46 -23.20 -24.03
C LEU A 929 -14.56 -23.47 -22.54
N ARG A 930 -14.67 -22.43 -21.71
CA ARG A 930 -14.78 -22.61 -20.25
C ARG A 930 -16.03 -23.38 -19.86
N LYS A 931 -17.15 -23.15 -20.57
CA LYS A 931 -18.40 -23.90 -20.36
C LYS A 931 -18.24 -25.36 -20.77
N VAL A 932 -17.70 -25.60 -21.96
CA VAL A 932 -17.46 -26.96 -22.48
C VAL A 932 -16.49 -27.74 -21.60
N VAL A 933 -15.42 -27.12 -21.10
CA VAL A 933 -14.47 -27.77 -20.17
C VAL A 933 -15.15 -28.15 -18.86
N LYS A 934 -16.06 -27.32 -18.34
CA LYS A 934 -16.85 -27.66 -17.14
C LYS A 934 -17.74 -28.89 -17.40
N LEU A 935 -18.46 -28.92 -18.53
CA LEU A 935 -19.32 -30.04 -18.93
C LEU A 935 -18.51 -31.31 -19.22
N ALA A 936 -17.38 -31.20 -19.91
CA ALA A 936 -16.47 -32.30 -20.19
C ALA A 936 -15.97 -33.00 -18.91
N ARG A 937 -15.72 -32.25 -17.83
CA ARG A 937 -15.36 -32.85 -16.54
C ARG A 937 -16.49 -33.66 -15.94
N GLN A 938 -17.73 -33.23 -16.12
CA GLN A 938 -18.91 -33.97 -15.67
C GLN A 938 -19.10 -35.24 -16.50
N VAL A 939 -19.09 -35.13 -17.83
CA VAL A 939 -19.22 -36.26 -18.75
C VAL A 939 -18.09 -37.29 -18.55
N TYR A 940 -16.85 -36.85 -18.31
CA TYR A 940 -15.75 -37.77 -18.00
C TYR A 940 -15.98 -38.59 -16.72
N ARG A 941 -16.66 -38.03 -15.70
CA ARG A 941 -16.99 -38.73 -14.46
C ARG A 941 -18.15 -39.70 -14.63
N GLU A 942 -19.17 -39.29 -15.38
CA GLU A 942 -20.42 -40.05 -15.54
C GLU A 942 -20.31 -41.12 -16.65
N GLN A 943 -19.59 -40.84 -17.74
CA GLN A 943 -19.54 -41.66 -18.96
C GLN A 943 -18.12 -41.78 -19.52
N ARG A 944 -17.17 -42.23 -18.68
CA ARG A 944 -15.73 -42.27 -19.01
C ARG A 944 -15.43 -42.97 -20.35
N ALA A 945 -15.95 -44.18 -20.56
CA ALA A 945 -15.64 -44.98 -21.74
C ALA A 945 -16.07 -44.28 -23.05
N ALA A 946 -17.33 -43.86 -23.13
CA ALA A 946 -17.87 -43.14 -24.28
C ALA A 946 -17.13 -41.82 -24.54
N PHE A 947 -16.72 -41.10 -23.48
CA PHE A 947 -15.98 -39.87 -23.60
C PHE A 947 -14.54 -40.08 -24.12
N ILE A 948 -13.85 -41.14 -23.67
CA ILE A 948 -12.51 -41.49 -24.19
C ILE A 948 -12.59 -41.92 -25.66
N GLU A 949 -13.60 -42.69 -26.05
CA GLU A 949 -13.85 -43.04 -27.46
C GLU A 949 -14.12 -41.79 -28.31
N TRP A 950 -14.94 -40.87 -27.80
CA TRP A 950 -15.22 -39.59 -28.45
C TRP A 950 -13.95 -38.75 -28.65
N ILE A 951 -13.07 -38.68 -27.65
CA ILE A 951 -11.74 -38.04 -27.76
C ILE A 951 -10.93 -38.73 -28.84
N GLY A 952 -10.82 -40.06 -28.78
CA GLY A 952 -10.03 -40.84 -29.73
C GLY A 952 -10.49 -40.62 -31.18
N TYR A 953 -11.80 -40.60 -31.40
CA TYR A 953 -12.41 -40.32 -32.70
C TYR A 953 -12.00 -38.94 -33.22
N LEU A 954 -12.13 -37.89 -32.39
CA LEU A 954 -11.72 -36.54 -32.74
C LEU A 954 -10.23 -36.45 -33.12
N LEU A 955 -9.35 -37.09 -32.33
CA LEU A 955 -7.91 -37.02 -32.55
C LEU A 955 -7.47 -37.67 -33.87
N VAL A 956 -8.13 -38.75 -34.30
CA VAL A 956 -7.74 -39.49 -35.50
C VAL A 956 -8.40 -38.94 -36.78
N ARG A 957 -9.62 -38.42 -36.68
CA ARG A 957 -10.45 -38.02 -37.83
C ARG A 957 -10.45 -36.52 -38.11
N SER A 958 -10.07 -35.67 -37.16
CA SER A 958 -9.94 -34.22 -37.38
C SER A 958 -8.71 -33.88 -38.24
N ASN A 959 -8.76 -32.75 -38.94
CA ASN A 959 -7.63 -32.17 -39.67
C ASN A 959 -7.59 -30.64 -39.45
N THR A 960 -6.42 -30.02 -39.65
CA THR A 960 -6.19 -28.58 -39.55
C THR A 960 -6.69 -27.80 -40.76
N ARG A 961 -6.69 -28.43 -41.95
CA ARG A 961 -7.15 -27.80 -43.21
C ARG A 961 -8.65 -28.02 -43.50
N ASN A 962 -9.24 -29.09 -42.97
CA ASN A 962 -10.67 -29.38 -43.09
C ASN A 962 -11.18 -29.75 -41.70
N THR A 963 -11.93 -28.84 -41.09
CA THR A 963 -12.37 -28.95 -39.69
C THR A 963 -13.71 -29.69 -39.54
N GLY A 964 -14.32 -30.14 -40.65
CA GLY A 964 -15.43 -31.07 -40.62
C GLY A 964 -14.99 -32.47 -40.18
N ILE A 965 -15.82 -33.14 -39.38
CA ILE A 965 -15.56 -34.46 -38.82
C ILE A 965 -16.30 -35.49 -39.68
N PRO A 966 -15.59 -36.36 -40.42
CA PRO A 966 -16.22 -37.29 -41.36
C PRO A 966 -16.68 -38.58 -40.66
N PHE A 967 -17.84 -39.08 -41.08
CA PHE A 967 -18.45 -40.34 -40.65
C PHE A 967 -18.83 -41.17 -41.88
N THR A 968 -18.53 -42.46 -41.85
CA THR A 968 -18.90 -43.44 -42.90
C THR A 968 -19.96 -44.43 -42.44
N ASP A 969 -20.31 -44.39 -41.16
CA ASP A 969 -21.28 -45.27 -40.51
C ASP A 969 -22.24 -44.44 -39.62
N PRO A 970 -23.56 -44.58 -39.79
CA PRO A 970 -24.56 -43.98 -38.93
C PRO A 970 -24.40 -44.30 -37.44
N GLN A 971 -23.96 -45.52 -37.07
CA GLN A 971 -23.83 -45.91 -35.66
C GLN A 971 -22.67 -45.17 -34.99
N MET A 972 -21.53 -45.03 -35.68
CA MET A 972 -20.43 -44.17 -35.22
C MET A 972 -20.85 -42.71 -35.04
N LEU A 973 -21.69 -42.19 -35.94
CA LEU A 973 -22.24 -40.83 -35.80
C LEU A 973 -23.14 -40.73 -34.57
N GLN A 974 -23.98 -41.74 -34.30
CA GLN A 974 -24.85 -41.77 -33.12
C GLN A 974 -24.04 -41.75 -31.82
N ALA A 975 -23.03 -42.63 -31.72
CA ALA A 975 -22.14 -42.71 -30.55
C ALA A 975 -21.37 -41.38 -30.35
N PHE A 976 -21.00 -40.71 -31.42
CA PHE A 976 -20.35 -39.40 -31.33
C PHE A 976 -21.31 -38.29 -30.89
N LEU A 977 -22.53 -38.28 -31.42
CA LEU A 977 -23.54 -37.27 -31.09
C LEU A 977 -24.03 -37.38 -29.65
N SER A 978 -24.18 -38.60 -29.11
CA SER A 978 -24.62 -38.83 -27.72
C SER A 978 -23.74 -38.10 -26.70
N VAL A 979 -22.43 -37.99 -26.95
CA VAL A 979 -21.49 -37.23 -26.13
C VAL A 979 -21.47 -35.75 -26.53
N THR A 980 -21.48 -35.44 -27.83
CA THR A 980 -21.32 -34.06 -28.33
C THR A 980 -22.43 -33.13 -27.86
N VAL A 981 -23.68 -33.61 -27.81
CA VAL A 981 -24.84 -32.80 -27.36
C VAL A 981 -24.84 -32.51 -25.86
N LEU A 982 -24.08 -33.26 -25.06
CA LEU A 982 -23.86 -32.98 -23.63
C LEU A 982 -22.85 -31.84 -23.43
N LEU A 983 -21.99 -31.59 -24.43
CA LEU A 983 -20.96 -30.58 -24.39
C LEU A 983 -21.40 -29.27 -25.06
N LEU A 984 -22.20 -29.36 -26.13
CA LEU A 984 -22.65 -28.22 -26.92
C LEU A 984 -24.14 -28.33 -27.28
N PRO A 985 -24.87 -27.21 -27.37
CA PRO A 985 -26.25 -27.23 -27.85
C PRO A 985 -26.37 -27.82 -29.27
N ALA A 986 -27.43 -28.58 -29.52
CA ALA A 986 -27.70 -29.19 -30.84
C ALA A 986 -27.74 -28.16 -31.99
N THR A 987 -28.15 -26.92 -31.71
CA THR A 987 -28.17 -25.81 -32.67
C THR A 987 -26.80 -25.41 -33.19
N ARG A 988 -25.72 -25.81 -32.49
CA ARG A 988 -24.33 -25.58 -32.86
C ARG A 988 -23.73 -26.69 -33.73
N ILE A 989 -24.51 -27.71 -34.05
CA ILE A 989 -24.09 -28.86 -34.83
C ILE A 989 -24.84 -28.83 -36.17
N ALA A 990 -24.08 -28.88 -37.26
CA ALA A 990 -24.60 -29.03 -38.61
C ALA A 990 -23.98 -30.26 -39.27
N ILE A 991 -24.80 -31.06 -39.96
CA ILE A 991 -24.36 -32.32 -40.58
C ILE A 991 -24.72 -32.30 -42.07
N GLU A 992 -23.72 -32.44 -42.93
CA GLU A 992 -23.91 -32.61 -44.36
C GLU A 992 -23.81 -34.10 -44.71
N VAL A 993 -24.90 -34.72 -45.16
CA VAL A 993 -24.95 -36.13 -45.55
C VAL A 993 -24.90 -36.24 -47.06
N ARG A 994 -23.88 -36.93 -47.59
CA ARG A 994 -23.76 -37.29 -49.01
C ARG A 994 -24.10 -38.77 -49.14
N CYS A 995 -25.22 -39.07 -49.80
CA CYS A 995 -25.77 -40.42 -49.99
C CYS A 995 -26.46 -40.53 -51.37
N GLY A 996 -26.67 -41.74 -51.88
CA GLY A 996 -27.40 -41.95 -53.13
C GLY A 996 -28.88 -41.58 -53.01
N ALA A 997 -29.58 -41.51 -54.14
CA ALA A 997 -31.00 -41.15 -54.18
C ALA A 997 -31.92 -42.20 -53.52
N LYS A 998 -31.44 -43.44 -53.35
CA LYS A 998 -32.20 -44.58 -52.79
C LYS A 998 -32.59 -44.34 -51.33
N ARG A 999 -33.85 -44.63 -51.00
CA ARG A 999 -34.43 -44.45 -49.65
C ARG A 999 -33.68 -45.27 -48.58
N SER A 1000 -33.20 -46.46 -48.94
CA SER A 1000 -32.44 -47.36 -48.06
C SER A 1000 -31.09 -46.80 -47.60
N GLU A 1001 -30.47 -45.92 -48.40
CA GLU A 1001 -29.20 -45.28 -48.04
C GLU A 1001 -29.42 -44.02 -47.20
N LYS A 1002 -30.54 -43.32 -47.40
CA LYS A 1002 -30.91 -42.09 -46.67
C LYS A 1002 -31.50 -42.36 -45.28
N SER A 1003 -32.27 -43.45 -45.11
CA SER A 1003 -33.03 -43.70 -43.89
C SER A 1003 -32.17 -43.86 -42.62
N PRO A 1004 -31.04 -44.58 -42.61
CA PRO A 1004 -30.27 -44.79 -41.38
C PRO A 1004 -29.65 -43.49 -40.85
N TRP A 1005 -29.13 -42.65 -41.75
CA TRP A 1005 -28.60 -41.33 -41.37
C TRP A 1005 -29.69 -40.40 -40.85
N ARG A 1006 -30.86 -40.38 -41.51
CA ARG A 1006 -31.99 -39.54 -41.10
C ARG A 1006 -32.51 -39.94 -39.72
N GLU A 1007 -32.59 -41.24 -39.44
CA GLU A 1007 -33.01 -41.75 -38.14
C GLU A 1007 -32.07 -41.27 -37.02
N VAL A 1008 -30.76 -41.49 -37.17
CA VAL A 1008 -29.76 -41.07 -36.18
C VAL A 1008 -29.80 -39.55 -35.96
N ILE A 1009 -29.83 -38.76 -37.03
CA ILE A 1009 -29.80 -37.29 -36.96
C ILE A 1009 -31.06 -36.73 -36.28
N SER A 1010 -32.23 -37.30 -36.59
CA SER A 1010 -33.52 -36.83 -36.05
C SER A 1010 -33.62 -36.94 -34.53
N ARG A 1011 -32.96 -37.95 -33.93
CA ARG A 1011 -32.93 -38.18 -32.48
C ARG A 1011 -32.30 -37.02 -31.69
N TYR A 1012 -31.39 -36.26 -32.31
CA TYR A 1012 -30.60 -35.22 -31.64
C TYR A 1012 -30.98 -33.78 -32.02
N ARG A 1013 -31.99 -33.59 -32.89
CA ARG A 1013 -32.49 -32.26 -33.33
C ARG A 1013 -31.38 -31.32 -33.85
N VAL A 1014 -30.38 -31.87 -34.54
CA VAL A 1014 -29.27 -31.12 -35.13
C VAL A 1014 -29.61 -30.67 -36.55
N LYS A 1015 -28.96 -29.59 -37.04
CA LYS A 1015 -29.18 -29.13 -38.43
C LYS A 1015 -28.61 -30.16 -39.40
N SER A 1016 -29.33 -30.49 -40.47
CA SER A 1016 -28.85 -31.41 -41.49
C SER A 1016 -29.18 -30.98 -42.91
N GLU A 1017 -28.29 -31.30 -43.84
CA GLU A 1017 -28.43 -31.08 -45.27
C GLU A 1017 -28.10 -32.40 -45.99
N PHE A 1018 -28.99 -32.86 -46.88
CA PHE A 1018 -28.79 -34.08 -47.66
C PHE A 1018 -28.44 -33.71 -49.10
N ILE A 1019 -27.27 -34.13 -49.55
CA ILE A 1019 -26.78 -33.88 -50.92
C ILE A 1019 -26.76 -35.21 -51.66
N GLU A 1020 -27.53 -35.29 -52.75
CA GLU A 1020 -27.58 -36.48 -53.58
C GLU A 1020 -26.31 -36.61 -54.41
N LYS A 1021 -25.56 -37.69 -54.19
CA LYS A 1021 -24.35 -37.97 -54.96
C LYS A 1021 -24.13 -39.47 -55.10
N SER A 1022 -24.22 -39.97 -56.33
CA SER A 1022 -24.00 -41.38 -56.64
C SER A 1022 -22.60 -41.85 -56.17
N GLY A 1023 -22.53 -43.00 -55.52
CA GLY A 1023 -21.28 -43.61 -55.03
C GLY A 1023 -20.67 -43.00 -53.75
N ALA A 1024 -21.33 -42.04 -53.09
CA ALA A 1024 -20.85 -41.48 -51.83
C ALA A 1024 -21.85 -41.81 -50.71
N ASN A 1025 -21.43 -42.50 -49.65
CA ASN A 1025 -22.22 -42.73 -48.42
C ASN A 1025 -21.44 -42.27 -47.19
N ARG A 1026 -21.55 -40.97 -46.86
CA ARG A 1026 -20.81 -40.36 -45.74
C ARG A 1026 -21.52 -39.13 -45.19
N ALA A 1027 -21.36 -38.89 -43.89
CA ALA A 1027 -21.75 -37.65 -43.24
C ALA A 1027 -20.53 -36.82 -42.85
N LEU A 1028 -20.65 -35.50 -42.92
CA LEU A 1028 -19.64 -34.54 -42.48
C LEU A 1028 -20.26 -33.64 -41.41
N LEU A 1029 -19.78 -33.76 -40.18
CA LEU A 1029 -20.25 -32.95 -39.06
C LEU A 1029 -19.41 -31.69 -38.91
N ARG A 1030 -20.08 -30.55 -38.74
CA ARG A 1030 -19.49 -29.22 -38.53
C ARG A 1030 -20.01 -28.61 -37.23
N ILE A 1031 -19.11 -28.01 -36.48
CA ILE A 1031 -19.46 -27.19 -35.31
C ILE A 1031 -19.50 -25.72 -35.76
N ILE A 1032 -20.70 -25.15 -35.70
CA ILE A 1032 -20.97 -23.76 -36.06
C ILE A 1032 -20.23 -22.84 -35.08
N HIS A 1033 -19.69 -21.71 -35.55
CA HIS A 1033 -19.04 -20.71 -34.68
C HIS A 1033 -20.10 -19.95 -33.81
N PRO A 1034 -19.83 -19.58 -32.54
CA PRO A 1034 -20.80 -18.88 -31.68
C PRO A 1034 -21.23 -17.49 -32.18
N ASP A 1035 -20.50 -16.96 -33.16
CA ASP A 1035 -20.72 -15.65 -33.80
C ASP A 1035 -20.76 -15.77 -35.33
N GLU A 1036 -21.15 -16.93 -35.87
CA GLU A 1036 -21.13 -17.16 -37.32
C GLU A 1036 -21.84 -16.05 -38.10
N ALA A 1037 -23.04 -15.63 -37.68
CA ALA A 1037 -23.78 -14.53 -38.32
C ALA A 1037 -23.00 -13.21 -38.34
N GLY A 1038 -22.41 -12.81 -37.20
CA GLY A 1038 -21.61 -11.58 -37.11
C GLY A 1038 -20.30 -11.66 -37.88
N ILE A 1039 -19.68 -12.84 -37.98
CA ILE A 1039 -18.47 -13.05 -38.81
C ILE A 1039 -18.82 -12.95 -40.29
N CYS A 1040 -19.89 -13.63 -40.72
CA CYS A 1040 -20.37 -13.56 -42.10
C CYS A 1040 -20.70 -12.11 -42.48
N GLN A 1041 -21.45 -11.39 -41.65
CA GLN A 1041 -21.78 -9.98 -41.87
C GLN A 1041 -20.53 -9.10 -42.02
N ARG A 1042 -19.57 -9.16 -41.08
CA ARG A 1042 -18.33 -8.37 -41.15
C ARG A 1042 -17.45 -8.76 -42.34
N SER A 1043 -17.53 -10.02 -42.80
CA SER A 1043 -16.81 -10.47 -43.98
C SER A 1043 -17.45 -9.91 -45.26
N THR A 1044 -18.77 -9.87 -45.33
CA THR A 1044 -19.54 -9.27 -46.43
C THR A 1044 -19.32 -7.75 -46.50
N GLU A 1045 -19.21 -7.07 -45.35
CA GLU A 1045 -18.93 -5.62 -45.28
C GLU A 1045 -17.49 -5.24 -45.68
N ARG A 1046 -16.52 -6.14 -45.51
CA ARG A 1046 -15.09 -5.87 -45.78
C ARG A 1046 -14.63 -6.16 -47.20
N GLN A 1047 -15.35 -6.99 -47.95
CA GLN A 1047 -14.91 -7.46 -49.27
C GLN A 1047 -16.10 -7.44 -50.23
N GLN A 1048 -16.03 -6.57 -51.26
CA GLN A 1048 -17.10 -6.30 -52.23
C GLN A 1048 -17.42 -7.46 -53.20
N ASN A 1049 -17.22 -8.73 -52.83
CA ASN A 1049 -17.57 -9.89 -53.67
C ASN A 1049 -18.17 -11.05 -52.85
N ALA A 1050 -19.36 -11.50 -53.26
CA ALA A 1050 -20.16 -12.51 -52.57
C ALA A 1050 -19.59 -13.95 -52.64
N ASP A 1051 -18.76 -14.25 -53.65
CA ASP A 1051 -18.25 -15.62 -53.88
C ASP A 1051 -17.19 -16.09 -52.87
N THR A 1052 -16.54 -15.17 -52.15
CA THR A 1052 -15.59 -15.46 -51.06
C THR A 1052 -16.24 -15.61 -49.67
N VAL A 1053 -17.56 -15.40 -49.53
CA VAL A 1053 -18.29 -15.56 -48.25
C VAL A 1053 -18.74 -17.02 -48.03
N LYS A 1054 -18.98 -17.78 -49.12
CA LYS A 1054 -19.38 -19.21 -49.10
C LYS A 1054 -18.40 -20.16 -48.35
N PRO A 1055 -17.07 -19.98 -48.37
CA PRO A 1055 -16.14 -20.80 -47.60
C PRO A 1055 -16.24 -20.61 -46.08
N MET A 1056 -16.57 -19.41 -45.60
CA MET A 1056 -16.63 -19.09 -44.16
C MET A 1056 -17.85 -19.72 -43.47
N ALA A 1057 -19.01 -19.76 -44.14
CA ALA A 1057 -20.22 -20.42 -43.65
C ALA A 1057 -20.07 -21.94 -43.50
N ARG A 1058 -19.05 -22.54 -44.13
CA ARG A 1058 -18.72 -23.97 -44.07
C ARG A 1058 -17.56 -24.29 -43.12
N TYR A 1059 -17.01 -23.31 -42.40
CA TYR A 1059 -15.91 -23.53 -41.46
C TYR A 1059 -16.41 -24.12 -40.12
N SER A 1060 -15.74 -25.15 -39.61
CA SER A 1060 -15.98 -25.71 -38.27
C SER A 1060 -15.00 -25.08 -37.26
N THR A 1061 -15.47 -24.68 -36.08
CA THR A 1061 -14.59 -24.18 -35.01
C THR A 1061 -13.64 -25.29 -34.49
N PRO A 1062 -12.37 -24.97 -34.15
CA PRO A 1062 -11.44 -25.95 -33.58
C PRO A 1062 -11.71 -26.29 -32.11
N LEU A 1063 -12.77 -25.73 -31.50
CA LEU A 1063 -13.13 -25.87 -30.08
C LEU A 1063 -13.03 -27.30 -29.55
N LEU A 1064 -13.75 -28.25 -30.16
CA LEU A 1064 -13.77 -29.64 -29.70
C LEU A 1064 -12.40 -30.32 -29.84
N ARG A 1065 -11.64 -29.98 -30.89
CA ARG A 1065 -10.28 -30.49 -31.09
C ARG A 1065 -9.34 -30.00 -29.99
N THR A 1066 -9.44 -28.72 -29.60
CA THR A 1066 -8.65 -28.17 -28.50
C THR A 1066 -8.98 -28.87 -27.17
N VAL A 1067 -10.27 -29.11 -26.91
CA VAL A 1067 -10.72 -29.86 -25.72
C VAL A 1067 -10.16 -31.29 -25.76
N ALA A 1068 -10.37 -32.03 -26.84
CA ALA A 1068 -9.91 -33.41 -26.98
C ALA A 1068 -8.38 -33.51 -26.83
N TYR A 1069 -7.62 -32.60 -27.45
CA TYR A 1069 -6.16 -32.57 -27.37
C TYR A 1069 -5.65 -32.39 -25.93
N VAL A 1070 -6.09 -31.33 -25.24
CA VAL A 1070 -5.61 -31.02 -23.89
C VAL A 1070 -6.10 -32.06 -22.88
N VAL A 1071 -7.32 -32.57 -23.04
CA VAL A 1071 -7.83 -33.63 -22.17
C VAL A 1071 -7.04 -34.91 -22.38
N ALA A 1072 -6.79 -35.33 -23.63
CA ALA A 1072 -6.02 -36.55 -23.92
C ALA A 1072 -4.63 -36.54 -23.27
N LEU A 1073 -3.92 -35.41 -23.32
CA LEU A 1073 -2.62 -35.26 -22.64
C LEU A 1073 -2.70 -35.52 -21.13
N LYS A 1074 -3.86 -35.24 -20.51
CA LYS A 1074 -4.06 -35.35 -19.06
C LYS A 1074 -4.66 -36.68 -18.62
N VAL A 1075 -5.50 -37.32 -19.42
CA VAL A 1075 -6.27 -38.50 -18.99
C VAL A 1075 -5.95 -39.79 -19.74
N MET A 1076 -5.28 -39.73 -20.90
CA MET A 1076 -4.87 -40.93 -21.65
C MET A 1076 -3.43 -41.30 -21.32
N SER A 1077 -3.15 -42.61 -21.26
CA SER A 1077 -1.80 -43.15 -21.12
C SER A 1077 -1.04 -43.16 -22.45
N ILE A 1078 0.28 -43.30 -22.39
CA ILE A 1078 1.13 -43.47 -23.58
C ILE A 1078 0.66 -44.68 -24.40
N GLN A 1079 0.36 -45.81 -23.75
CA GLN A 1079 -0.13 -47.02 -24.42
C GLN A 1079 -1.47 -46.81 -25.13
N GLU A 1080 -2.40 -46.08 -24.51
CA GLU A 1080 -3.69 -45.74 -25.14
C GLU A 1080 -3.48 -44.88 -26.40
N LEU A 1081 -2.60 -43.88 -26.35
CA LEU A 1081 -2.27 -43.03 -27.51
C LEU A 1081 -1.56 -43.80 -28.63
N VAL A 1082 -0.63 -44.71 -28.29
CA VAL A 1082 0.04 -45.59 -29.26
C VAL A 1082 -0.98 -46.53 -29.92
N SER A 1083 -1.86 -47.16 -29.14
CA SER A 1083 -2.92 -48.04 -29.66
C SER A 1083 -3.86 -47.30 -30.61
N LEU A 1084 -4.20 -46.04 -30.28
CA LEU A 1084 -5.05 -45.18 -31.09
C LEU A 1084 -4.37 -44.81 -32.43
N GLY A 1085 -3.06 -44.55 -32.40
CA GLY A 1085 -2.25 -44.35 -33.60
C GLY A 1085 -2.18 -45.60 -34.49
N ASN A 1086 -2.10 -46.79 -33.88
CA ASN A 1086 -1.97 -48.08 -34.57
C ASN A 1086 -3.29 -48.64 -35.10
N LYS A 1087 -4.43 -48.49 -34.41
CA LYS A 1087 -5.77 -48.90 -34.91
C LYS A 1087 -6.06 -48.32 -36.30
N LYS A 1088 -5.56 -47.12 -36.57
CA LYS A 1088 -5.65 -46.47 -37.88
C LYS A 1088 -4.82 -47.16 -38.97
N LYS A 1089 -3.64 -47.71 -38.65
CA LYS A 1089 -2.84 -48.48 -39.62
C LYS A 1089 -3.57 -49.79 -39.99
N ALA A 1090 -4.25 -50.42 -39.04
CA ALA A 1090 -5.01 -51.64 -39.25
C ALA A 1090 -6.33 -51.41 -40.03
N ASP A 1091 -7.10 -50.36 -39.69
CA ASP A 1091 -8.29 -49.96 -40.46
C ASP A 1091 -7.92 -49.56 -41.90
N PHE A 1092 -6.73 -48.97 -42.10
CA PHE A 1092 -6.21 -48.64 -43.43
C PHE A 1092 -5.80 -49.89 -44.21
N ALA A 1093 -5.10 -50.84 -43.60
CA ALA A 1093 -4.75 -52.12 -44.25
C ALA A 1093 -5.98 -52.93 -44.68
N ARG A 1094 -7.07 -52.89 -43.89
CA ARG A 1094 -8.36 -53.52 -44.25
C ARG A 1094 -9.09 -52.81 -45.39
N GLN A 1095 -8.88 -51.50 -45.55
CA GLN A 1095 -9.51 -50.71 -46.61
C GLN A 1095 -8.80 -50.90 -47.95
N THR A 1096 -7.46 -50.96 -47.96
CA THR A 1096 -6.67 -51.28 -49.16
C THR A 1096 -6.85 -52.74 -49.61
N ALA A 1097 -7.07 -53.67 -48.68
CA ALA A 1097 -7.38 -55.07 -49.03
C ALA A 1097 -8.76 -55.22 -49.71
N ARG A 1098 -9.75 -54.38 -49.34
CA ARG A 1098 -11.07 -54.34 -50.00
C ARG A 1098 -11.02 -53.68 -51.38
N GLU A 1099 -10.22 -52.64 -51.57
CA GLU A 1099 -10.03 -51.99 -52.88
C GLU A 1099 -9.19 -52.82 -53.87
N LEU A 1100 -8.59 -53.92 -53.45
CA LEU A 1100 -7.88 -54.89 -54.30
C LEU A 1100 -8.69 -56.17 -54.57
N THR A 1101 -9.90 -56.28 -54.00
CA THR A 1101 -10.79 -57.45 -54.16
C THR A 1101 -12.18 -57.12 -54.72
N ASP A 1102 -12.46 -55.84 -55.00
CA ASP A 1102 -13.52 -55.34 -55.89
C ASP A 1102 -12.87 -54.78 -57.16
#